data_AF-A0A970KKV5-F1
#
_entry.id   AF-A0A970KKV5-F1
#
_cell.length_a   1.000
_cell.length_b   1.000
_cell.length_c   1.000
_cell.angle_alpha   90.00
_cell.angle_beta   90.00
_cell.angle_gamma   90.00
#
_symmetry.space_group_name_H-M   'P 1'
#
loop_
_entity.id
_entity.type
_entity.pdbx_description
1 polymer ?
#
loop_
_entity_poly.entity_id
_entity_poly.type
_entity_poly.pdbx_seq_one_letter_code
_entity_poly.pdbx_strand_id
1 'polypeptide(L)'
;LQRSAFDGMPDALLFQVPPAIYTRAYALCAVATNPARDTQVTARLTKYVANGGRTPMAIADTTVTLPRQAGDPLPPNVRQIGEIEQDGVKLPLYLVEFFFEAGRILDILVLEKNPWINFEVLGGKYLEKDNFYLCRADKPSETPSNVQVFAVTLEKSPVHFVPTPGRYTSVYYPDERAVMNLALTAEVPGTYPLSWEIVDIDGRSIDKGTRQAKFSKAGETVAFDIDLRAKPLDFGWYGVTFTLADAAGRVFLEHPAAFSLLPPDTRQAGYESPYYAWNFAGAHGTPRDPELIGDLLRREGVRRTMFTSGAFARMNEQDAAKWKLTFGQFPYMRPSRVKGSTPEEKAAETGRLIRDYVERFPNCGMAIIFHESGGGPMPLELIGGTTELTEEDVERQKQRVATALETARAWREHAPDVRLVVGNSGASLGLLAQLFRENYPADMIDAMGEESVGMSMPPEISVAQQNWMLKKLADHYGYKCPPEACYEWKCYADRLRPDPRRGNTLKVRAALIAHAWNFRLIPIGGFCEYNNSYWNTVWSGGLFERAPIFYPRPAFNAAATLTQVLDCGRCTRLVPTGSKTVYALEFLRGNDEAIYALWTPRGETMVTIDAPAGAKIRLTTAFGAQSDLTARDIEVGEDPLYLTTGAGAVRGFTAAMQRKFRHESYPGSDKAAVAAPMDRAADWTLVPGEDQRMCNIPGDLPYRRPGSFTLTEVQDAEKGACLELALVPQTNMAELVRD
;
A
#
# COMPACT_ATOMS: atom_id res chain seq x y z
N LEU A 1 -8.57 18.16 -5.83
CA LEU A 1 -7.95 19.50 -5.86
C LEU A 1 -7.48 19.81 -7.27
N GLN A 2 -8.34 20.35 -8.13
CA GLN A 2 -7.82 21.08 -9.30
C GLN A 2 -7.05 22.30 -8.78
N ARG A 3 -5.96 22.67 -9.45
CA ARG A 3 -5.20 23.88 -9.15
C ARG A 3 -4.98 24.66 -10.44
N SER A 4 -5.59 25.82 -10.52
CA SER A 4 -5.44 26.83 -11.56
C SER A 4 -5.01 28.15 -10.93
N ALA A 5 -4.46 29.06 -11.74
CA ALA A 5 -4.10 30.40 -11.29
C ALA A 5 -5.32 31.24 -10.84
N PHE A 6 -6.54 30.74 -11.07
CA PHE A 6 -7.80 31.40 -10.74
C PHE A 6 -8.50 30.80 -9.50
N ASP A 7 -7.94 29.76 -8.88
CA ASP A 7 -8.59 29.02 -7.79
C ASP A 7 -8.55 29.74 -6.42
N GLY A 8 -8.17 31.02 -6.39
CA GLY A 8 -8.42 31.89 -5.23
C GLY A 8 -7.63 31.53 -3.95
N MET A 9 -6.37 31.12 -4.08
CA MET A 9 -5.41 31.14 -2.96
C MET A 9 -4.52 32.37 -3.11
N PRO A 10 -4.89 33.53 -2.53
CA PRO A 10 -4.21 34.80 -2.79
C PRO A 10 -2.72 34.81 -2.43
N ASP A 11 -2.29 33.91 -1.54
CA ASP A 11 -0.89 33.77 -1.12
C ASP A 11 -0.06 32.81 -2.00
N ALA A 12 -0.65 32.18 -3.02
CA ALA A 12 0.05 31.29 -3.94
C ALA A 12 0.33 31.98 -5.28
N LEU A 13 1.61 32.00 -5.67
CA LEU A 13 2.06 32.48 -6.98
C LEU A 13 2.18 31.30 -7.94
N LEU A 14 1.27 31.16 -8.90
CA LEU A 14 1.22 30.04 -9.83
C LEU A 14 1.42 30.50 -11.28
N PHE A 15 2.44 29.96 -11.94
CA PHE A 15 2.84 30.29 -13.30
C PHE A 15 2.81 29.06 -14.21
N GLN A 16 2.49 29.28 -15.48
CA GLN A 16 2.77 28.31 -16.54
C GLN A 16 4.14 28.60 -17.13
N VAL A 17 5.00 27.59 -17.21
CA VAL A 17 6.34 27.71 -17.79
C VAL A 17 6.54 26.68 -18.91
N PRO A 18 7.44 26.93 -19.89
CA PRO A 18 7.72 25.99 -20.96
C PRO A 18 8.10 24.60 -20.42
N PRO A 19 7.74 23.52 -21.11
CA PRO A 19 8.13 22.18 -20.68
C PRO A 19 9.65 22.01 -20.82
N ALA A 20 10.33 21.86 -19.69
CA ALA A 20 11.76 21.56 -19.62
C ALA A 20 12.05 20.82 -18.30
N ILE A 21 13.22 20.19 -18.23
CA ILE A 21 13.74 19.67 -16.96
C ILE A 21 14.35 20.86 -16.22
N TYR A 22 13.64 21.42 -15.25
CA TYR A 22 14.18 22.45 -14.36
C TYR A 22 14.72 21.80 -13.10
N THR A 23 15.99 22.03 -12.80
CA THR A 23 16.69 21.42 -11.66
C THR A 23 16.71 22.35 -10.45
N ARG A 24 16.54 23.66 -10.66
CA ARG A 24 16.51 24.66 -9.58
C ARG A 24 15.58 25.83 -9.88
N ALA A 25 15.18 26.52 -8.81
CA ALA A 25 14.69 27.88 -8.85
C ALA A 25 15.53 28.77 -7.93
N TYR A 26 15.68 30.04 -8.31
CA TYR A 26 16.30 31.06 -7.46
C TYR A 26 15.29 32.18 -7.25
N ALA A 27 14.97 32.47 -5.98
CA ALA A 27 14.04 33.53 -5.63
C ALA A 27 14.73 34.64 -4.81
N LEU A 28 14.29 35.87 -5.03
CA LEU A 28 14.59 37.00 -4.17
C LEU A 28 13.48 37.15 -3.13
N CYS A 29 13.83 37.01 -1.85
CA CYS A 29 12.88 37.00 -0.76
C CYS A 29 13.24 37.97 0.37
N ALA A 30 12.23 38.52 1.03
CA ALA A 30 12.37 39.18 2.34
C ALA A 30 11.31 38.63 3.30
N VAL A 31 11.55 38.78 4.60
CA VAL A 31 10.65 38.26 5.65
C VAL A 31 10.08 39.44 6.43
N ALA A 32 8.76 39.59 6.41
CA ALA A 32 8.06 40.59 7.21
C ALA A 32 8.14 40.27 8.72
N THR A 33 7.92 41.28 9.57
CA THR A 33 8.16 41.21 11.03
C THR A 33 6.97 40.69 11.84
N ASN A 34 5.91 40.14 11.22
CA ASN A 34 4.71 39.71 11.95
C ASN A 34 4.94 38.33 12.63
N PRO A 35 5.01 38.24 13.96
CA PRO A 35 5.33 36.98 14.63
C PRO A 35 4.26 35.88 14.47
N ALA A 36 3.02 36.23 14.12
CA ALA A 36 1.89 35.30 13.98
C ALA A 36 1.87 34.56 12.63
N ARG A 37 2.81 34.85 11.73
CA ARG A 37 2.90 34.26 10.38
C ARG A 37 4.14 33.36 10.26
N ASP A 38 4.10 32.45 9.30
CA ASP A 38 5.22 31.53 9.04
C ASP A 38 6.37 32.24 8.29
N THR A 39 7.58 31.70 8.35
CA THR A 39 8.72 32.18 7.55
C THR A 39 9.14 31.14 6.51
N GLN A 40 8.21 30.25 6.16
CA GLN A 40 8.45 29.17 5.20
C GLN A 40 8.05 29.62 3.81
N VAL A 41 8.86 29.25 2.83
CA VAL A 41 8.56 29.41 1.41
C VAL A 41 8.84 28.10 0.69
N THR A 42 7.91 27.69 -0.15
CA THR A 42 7.98 26.45 -0.92
C THR A 42 7.91 26.75 -2.40
N ALA A 43 8.85 26.23 -3.17
CA ALA A 43 8.82 26.23 -4.63
C ALA A 43 8.44 24.83 -5.14
N ARG A 44 7.54 24.74 -6.13
CA ARG A 44 7.05 23.47 -6.69
C ARG A 44 7.07 23.44 -8.20
N LEU A 45 7.31 22.26 -8.75
CA LEU A 45 7.20 21.94 -10.17
C LEU A 45 6.31 20.72 -10.38
N THR A 46 5.27 20.85 -11.21
CA THR A 46 4.35 19.75 -11.56
C THR A 46 3.50 20.06 -12.78
N LYS A 47 2.53 19.20 -13.11
CA LYS A 47 1.41 19.49 -14.01
C LYS A 47 0.09 19.14 -13.33
N TYR A 48 -0.62 20.13 -12.80
CA TYR A 48 -1.93 19.89 -12.18
C TYR A 48 -2.94 19.37 -13.21
N VAL A 49 -3.83 18.47 -12.77
CA VAL A 49 -4.89 17.87 -13.60
C VAL A 49 -6.26 18.08 -12.99
N ALA A 50 -7.27 18.06 -13.87
CA ALA A 50 -8.66 18.30 -13.51
C ALA A 50 -9.22 17.27 -12.49
N ASN A 51 -8.87 16.00 -12.63
CA ASN A 51 -9.43 14.99 -11.72
C ASN A 51 -8.62 14.93 -10.42
N GLY A 52 -8.86 15.83 -9.48
CA GLY A 52 -8.29 15.74 -8.14
C GLY A 52 -6.91 16.38 -7.93
N GLY A 53 -6.24 16.89 -8.96
CA GLY A 53 -4.86 17.41 -8.84
C GLY A 53 -3.84 16.30 -9.05
N ARG A 54 -2.61 16.49 -8.57
CA ARG A 54 -1.54 15.47 -8.69
C ARG A 54 -1.24 14.81 -7.35
N THR A 55 -0.78 13.56 -7.43
CA THR A 55 -0.15 12.87 -6.29
C THR A 55 1.11 13.63 -5.85
N PRO A 56 1.44 13.66 -4.55
CA PRO A 56 2.73 14.16 -4.06
C PRO A 56 3.96 13.56 -4.76
N MET A 57 3.89 12.29 -5.17
CA MET A 57 4.96 11.64 -5.93
C MET A 57 5.20 12.26 -7.31
N ALA A 58 4.24 13.03 -7.82
CA ALA A 58 4.24 13.73 -9.10
C ALA A 58 4.52 15.24 -8.93
N ILE A 59 5.05 15.66 -7.79
CA ILE A 59 5.42 17.05 -7.49
C ILE A 59 6.88 17.05 -7.04
N ALA A 60 7.73 17.82 -7.71
CA ALA A 60 9.05 18.14 -7.20
C ALA A 60 8.95 19.45 -6.42
N ASP A 61 9.17 19.42 -5.11
CA ASP A 61 9.15 20.63 -4.28
C ASP A 61 10.33 20.73 -3.32
N THR A 62 10.60 21.95 -2.87
CA THR A 62 11.52 22.25 -1.78
C THR A 62 10.92 23.35 -0.92
N THR A 63 10.87 23.12 0.39
CA THR A 63 10.48 24.12 1.39
C THR A 63 11.73 24.63 2.10
N VAL A 64 11.86 25.95 2.21
CA VAL A 64 12.95 26.63 2.91
C VAL A 64 12.36 27.46 4.05
N THR A 65 12.92 27.36 5.25
CA THR A 65 12.57 28.23 6.37
C THR A 65 13.55 29.39 6.40
N LEU A 66 13.06 30.61 6.21
CA LEU A 66 13.88 31.82 6.25
C LEU A 66 14.02 32.34 7.69
N PRO A 67 15.12 33.07 7.99
CA PRO A 67 15.34 33.76 9.26
C PRO A 67 14.13 34.54 9.73
N ARG A 68 13.78 34.42 11.01
CA ARG A 68 12.70 35.20 11.63
C ARG A 68 13.23 36.52 12.17
N GLN A 69 14.48 36.53 12.64
CA GLN A 69 15.14 37.69 13.21
C GLN A 69 16.56 37.87 12.65
N ALA A 70 17.07 39.10 12.74
CA ALA A 70 18.45 39.38 12.37
C ALA A 70 19.41 38.60 13.29
N GLY A 71 20.36 37.87 12.70
CA GLY A 71 21.31 37.02 13.42
C GLY A 71 20.92 35.55 13.52
N ASP A 72 19.70 35.16 13.12
CA ASP A 72 19.36 33.74 12.95
C ASP A 72 20.30 33.09 11.91
N PRO A 73 20.71 31.82 12.11
CA PRO A 73 21.58 31.14 11.16
C PRO A 73 20.89 30.97 9.80
N LEU A 74 21.62 31.29 8.73
CA LEU A 74 21.12 31.10 7.38
C LEU A 74 21.15 29.62 6.97
N PRO A 75 20.09 29.10 6.35
CA PRO A 75 20.14 27.80 5.68
C PRO A 75 21.26 27.75 4.61
N PRO A 76 21.85 26.58 4.33
CA PRO A 76 22.96 26.47 3.36
C PRO A 76 22.65 26.97 1.95
N ASN A 77 21.37 26.93 1.57
CA ASN A 77 20.83 27.36 0.28
C ASN A 77 20.26 28.79 0.30
N VAL A 78 20.58 29.58 1.33
CA VAL A 78 20.12 30.97 1.49
C VAL A 78 21.33 31.89 1.69
N ARG A 79 21.34 33.02 0.97
CA ARG A 79 22.36 34.05 1.12
C ARG A 79 21.70 35.42 1.23
N GLN A 80 22.11 36.23 2.19
CA GLN A 80 21.74 37.64 2.17
C GLN A 80 22.54 38.33 1.06
N ILE A 81 21.84 39.02 0.17
CA ILE A 81 22.43 39.70 -1.00
C ILE A 81 22.20 41.22 -0.99
N GLY A 82 21.44 41.72 -0.01
CA GLY A 82 21.15 43.14 0.12
C GLY A 82 20.15 43.43 1.24
N GLU A 83 19.49 44.57 1.13
CA GLU A 83 18.43 45.04 2.03
C GLU A 83 17.34 45.72 1.18
N ILE A 84 16.11 45.68 1.66
CA ILE A 84 15.00 46.47 1.15
C ILE A 84 14.43 47.34 2.27
N GLU A 85 13.70 48.39 1.90
CA GLU A 85 12.93 49.20 2.85
C GLU A 85 11.44 48.98 2.59
N GLN A 86 10.70 48.63 3.63
CA GLN A 86 9.25 48.45 3.59
C GLN A 86 8.63 49.04 4.85
N ASP A 87 7.65 49.92 4.70
CA ASP A 87 6.95 50.59 5.81
C ASP A 87 7.92 51.25 6.82
N GLY A 88 9.04 51.80 6.32
CA GLY A 88 10.10 52.42 7.12
C GLY A 88 11.00 51.44 7.88
N VAL A 89 10.85 50.13 7.66
CA VAL A 89 11.67 49.07 8.25
C VAL A 89 12.62 48.51 7.20
N LYS A 90 13.91 48.45 7.54
CA LYS A 90 14.90 47.75 6.72
C LYS A 90 14.81 46.25 6.95
N LEU A 91 14.59 45.51 5.87
CA LEU A 91 14.51 44.05 5.88
C LEU A 91 15.67 43.48 5.05
N PRO A 92 16.33 42.41 5.51
CA PRO A 92 17.31 41.70 4.70
C PRO A 92 16.69 41.15 3.41
N LEU A 93 17.40 41.29 2.30
CA LEU A 93 17.06 40.66 1.03
C LEU A 93 17.88 39.39 0.85
N TYR A 94 17.19 38.27 0.70
CA TYR A 94 17.78 36.94 0.55
C TYR A 94 17.66 36.42 -0.88
N LEU A 95 18.74 35.82 -1.38
CA LEU A 95 18.70 34.90 -2.51
C LEU A 95 18.49 33.49 -1.96
N VAL A 96 17.38 32.87 -2.35
CA VAL A 96 16.96 31.53 -1.93
C VAL A 96 17.09 30.57 -3.10
N GLU A 97 17.91 29.54 -2.97
CA GLU A 97 18.04 28.45 -3.95
C GLU A 97 17.11 27.29 -3.56
N PHE A 98 16.24 26.90 -4.48
CA PHE A 98 15.38 25.72 -4.36
C PHE A 98 15.90 24.65 -5.30
N PHE A 99 16.22 23.47 -4.77
CA PHE A 99 16.54 22.30 -5.60
C PHE A 99 15.25 21.56 -5.96
N PHE A 100 15.13 21.10 -7.18
CA PHE A 100 14.04 20.21 -7.58
C PHE A 100 14.56 18.80 -7.75
N GLU A 101 13.89 17.84 -7.11
CA GLU A 101 14.04 16.41 -7.40
C GLU A 101 13.40 16.06 -8.76
N ALA A 102 13.77 16.80 -9.82
CA ALA A 102 13.15 16.75 -11.14
C ALA A 102 13.21 15.36 -11.76
N GLY A 103 14.22 14.55 -11.39
CA GLY A 103 14.34 13.17 -11.83
C GLY A 103 13.20 12.27 -11.33
N ARG A 104 12.52 12.60 -10.22
CA ARG A 104 11.35 11.84 -9.73
C ARG A 104 10.08 12.08 -10.54
N ILE A 105 10.05 13.13 -11.35
CA ILE A 105 8.87 13.56 -12.12
C ILE A 105 9.13 13.63 -13.64
N LEU A 106 10.12 12.88 -14.14
CA LEU A 106 10.39 12.82 -15.59
C LEU A 106 9.21 12.28 -16.40
N ASP A 107 8.31 11.51 -15.81
CA ASP A 107 7.03 11.16 -16.42
C ASP A 107 6.26 12.41 -16.86
N ILE A 108 6.20 13.43 -16.02
CA ILE A 108 5.47 14.68 -16.29
C ILE A 108 6.28 15.59 -17.21
N LEU A 109 7.59 15.72 -16.92
CA LEU A 109 8.47 16.68 -17.60
C LEU A 109 8.87 16.23 -19.01
N VAL A 110 8.85 14.92 -19.27
CA VAL A 110 9.35 14.32 -20.50
C VAL A 110 8.31 13.42 -21.16
N LEU A 111 7.77 12.41 -20.44
CA LEU A 111 7.01 11.33 -21.07
C LEU A 111 5.58 11.72 -21.47
N GLU A 112 4.88 12.50 -20.65
CA GLU A 112 3.52 12.98 -20.92
C GLU A 112 3.45 14.03 -22.04
N LYS A 113 4.59 14.57 -22.50
CA LYS A 113 4.69 15.62 -23.54
C LYS A 113 3.74 16.79 -23.28
N ASN A 114 3.72 17.25 -22.03
CA ASN A 114 2.88 18.37 -21.61
C ASN A 114 3.25 19.64 -22.39
N PRO A 115 2.29 20.43 -22.89
CA PRO A 115 2.57 21.67 -23.63
C PRO A 115 3.14 22.80 -22.75
N TRP A 116 2.98 22.69 -21.43
CA TRP A 116 3.55 23.53 -20.39
C TRP A 116 3.48 22.78 -19.07
N ILE A 117 4.26 23.23 -18.09
CA ILE A 117 4.21 22.77 -16.71
C ILE A 117 3.87 23.93 -15.77
N ASN A 118 3.49 23.61 -14.55
CA ASN A 118 3.14 24.56 -13.52
C ASN A 118 4.33 24.75 -12.58
N PHE A 119 4.72 26.00 -12.40
CA PHE A 119 5.65 26.43 -11.37
C PHE A 119 4.86 27.20 -10.30
N GLU A 120 4.98 26.80 -9.04
CA GLU A 120 4.25 27.43 -7.94
C GLU A 120 5.21 27.86 -6.84
N VAL A 121 4.97 29.04 -6.28
CA VAL A 121 5.55 29.48 -5.01
C VAL A 121 4.43 29.69 -4.01
N LEU A 122 4.54 29.09 -2.83
CA LEU A 122 3.57 29.20 -1.74
C LEU A 122 4.29 29.25 -0.38
N GLY A 123 3.56 29.48 0.71
CA GLY A 123 4.10 29.47 2.07
C GLY A 123 4.52 28.09 2.57
N GLY A 124 4.42 27.87 3.89
CA GLY A 124 4.64 26.56 4.49
C GLY A 124 3.67 25.49 4.00
N LYS A 125 4.01 24.22 4.27
CA LYS A 125 3.15 23.05 3.98
C LYS A 125 2.41 22.59 5.24
N TYR A 126 1.29 21.90 5.05
CA TYR A 126 0.41 21.43 6.11
C TYR A 126 0.95 20.16 6.80
N LEU A 127 2.12 20.24 7.44
CA LEU A 127 2.83 19.08 8.00
C LEU A 127 2.08 18.41 9.17
N GLU A 128 1.16 19.11 9.85
CA GLU A 128 0.59 18.68 11.15
C GLU A 128 -0.82 18.07 11.10
N LYS A 129 -1.52 18.09 9.95
CA LYS A 129 -2.90 17.55 9.83
C LYS A 129 -2.98 16.32 8.91
N ASP A 130 -1.95 15.48 8.91
CA ASP A 130 -2.13 14.10 8.44
C ASP A 130 -3.13 13.39 9.36
N ASN A 131 -4.09 12.67 8.80
CA ASN A 131 -4.97 11.82 9.58
C ASN A 131 -4.98 10.40 9.01
N PHE A 132 -5.51 9.47 9.78
CA PHE A 132 -5.47 8.06 9.43
C PHE A 132 -6.13 7.75 8.07
N TYR A 133 -7.06 8.59 7.59
CA TYR A 133 -7.82 8.35 6.35
C TYR A 133 -7.25 9.09 5.11
N LEU A 134 -6.69 10.29 5.30
CA LEU A 134 -6.26 11.19 4.22
C LEU A 134 -4.99 11.97 4.60
N CYS A 135 -3.96 11.85 3.77
CA CYS A 135 -2.77 12.70 3.83
C CYS A 135 -3.09 14.12 3.38
N ARG A 136 -2.70 15.10 4.20
CA ARG A 136 -2.79 16.53 3.86
C ARG A 136 -1.43 17.23 3.80
N ALA A 137 -0.34 16.49 3.99
CA ALA A 137 1.01 17.03 4.13
C ALA A 137 1.43 17.99 3.01
N ASP A 138 0.96 17.76 1.78
CA ASP A 138 1.33 18.58 0.62
C ASP A 138 0.37 19.73 0.30
N LYS A 139 -0.64 19.96 1.12
CA LYS A 139 -1.45 21.19 1.03
C LYS A 139 -0.64 22.38 1.56
N PRO A 140 -0.88 23.61 1.05
CA PRO A 140 -0.38 24.80 1.73
C PRO A 140 -0.90 24.84 3.17
N SER A 141 -0.08 25.37 4.06
CA SER A 141 -0.46 25.68 5.43
C SER A 141 -1.65 26.64 5.47
N GLU A 142 -2.51 26.50 6.49
CA GLU A 142 -3.51 27.51 6.84
C GLU A 142 -2.88 28.74 7.51
N THR A 143 -1.61 28.66 7.94
CA THR A 143 -0.87 29.78 8.51
C THR A 143 -0.37 30.69 7.37
N PRO A 144 -0.73 31.99 7.35
CA PRO A 144 -0.24 32.90 6.32
C PRO A 144 1.28 33.08 6.40
N SER A 145 1.91 33.31 5.24
CA SER A 145 3.35 33.52 5.17
C SER A 145 3.77 34.97 5.42
N ASN A 146 4.95 35.15 6.03
CA ASN A 146 5.69 36.41 6.08
C ASN A 146 6.62 36.61 4.90
N VAL A 147 6.83 35.58 4.08
CA VAL A 147 7.81 35.65 3.01
C VAL A 147 7.21 36.43 1.84
N GLN A 148 7.92 37.48 1.45
CA GLN A 148 7.64 38.24 0.24
C GLN A 148 8.60 37.79 -0.85
N VAL A 149 8.08 37.58 -2.06
CA VAL A 149 8.84 37.11 -3.22
C VAL A 149 8.87 38.21 -4.26
N PHE A 150 10.06 38.74 -4.57
CA PHE A 150 10.24 39.86 -5.49
C PHE A 150 10.53 39.43 -6.92
N ALA A 151 11.23 38.33 -7.08
CA ALA A 151 11.59 37.77 -8.38
C ALA A 151 11.89 36.29 -8.25
N VAL A 152 11.67 35.54 -9.33
CA VAL A 152 12.07 34.14 -9.45
C VAL A 152 12.64 33.87 -10.84
N THR A 153 13.70 33.09 -10.91
CA THR A 153 14.21 32.52 -12.16
C THR A 153 14.37 30.99 -12.03
N LEU A 154 14.24 30.27 -13.14
CA LEU A 154 14.35 28.81 -13.19
C LEU A 154 15.60 28.39 -13.95
N GLU A 155 16.34 27.42 -13.40
CA GLU A 155 17.52 26.82 -14.03
C GLU A 155 17.11 25.55 -14.76
N LYS A 156 17.36 25.51 -16.08
CA LYS A 156 17.21 24.28 -16.86
C LYS A 156 18.39 23.35 -16.63
N SER A 157 18.12 22.05 -16.64
CA SER A 157 19.14 21.02 -16.78
C SER A 157 19.98 21.28 -18.04
N PRO A 158 21.32 21.17 -17.98
CA PRO A 158 22.17 21.30 -19.16
C PRO A 158 22.03 20.11 -20.13
N VAL A 159 21.38 19.03 -19.69
CA VAL A 159 21.10 17.81 -20.47
C VAL A 159 19.64 17.41 -20.30
N HIS A 160 18.96 17.19 -21.41
CA HIS A 160 17.65 16.55 -21.44
C HIS A 160 17.83 15.02 -21.34
N PHE A 161 17.27 14.40 -20.31
CA PHE A 161 17.43 12.98 -20.01
C PHE A 161 16.12 12.21 -20.17
N VAL A 162 16.15 11.17 -21.00
CA VAL A 162 15.00 10.29 -21.26
C VAL A 162 15.35 8.84 -20.88
N PRO A 163 14.95 8.37 -19.70
CA PRO A 163 15.04 6.96 -19.33
C PRO A 163 13.79 6.21 -19.80
N THR A 164 13.97 5.14 -20.59
CA THR A 164 12.86 4.29 -21.03
C THR A 164 13.23 2.82 -20.83
N PRO A 165 12.46 2.04 -20.04
CA PRO A 165 12.77 0.62 -19.86
C PRO A 165 12.53 -0.14 -21.17
N GLY A 166 13.34 -1.17 -21.44
CA GLY A 166 13.23 -1.98 -22.66
C GLY A 166 11.87 -2.69 -22.79
N ARG A 167 11.21 -2.93 -21.66
CA ARG A 167 9.80 -3.27 -21.55
C ARG A 167 9.15 -2.17 -20.74
N TYR A 168 8.00 -1.64 -21.17
CA TYR A 168 7.32 -0.52 -20.50
C TYR A 168 7.18 -0.67 -18.98
N THR A 169 7.01 -1.90 -18.51
CA THR A 169 6.77 -2.24 -17.10
C THR A 169 8.04 -2.56 -16.31
N SER A 170 9.19 -2.66 -16.97
CA SER A 170 10.47 -3.07 -16.37
C SER A 170 10.41 -4.41 -15.61
N VAL A 171 9.54 -5.33 -16.05
CA VAL A 171 9.40 -6.70 -15.49
C VAL A 171 9.84 -7.72 -16.54
N TYR A 172 10.77 -8.59 -16.18
CA TYR A 172 11.42 -9.49 -17.12
C TYR A 172 11.38 -10.94 -16.66
N TYR A 173 11.01 -11.84 -17.56
CA TYR A 173 11.27 -13.28 -17.47
C TYR A 173 12.72 -13.59 -17.90
N PRO A 174 13.24 -14.81 -17.63
CA PRO A 174 14.65 -15.11 -17.84
C PRO A 174 15.12 -14.99 -19.29
N ASP A 175 14.21 -15.24 -20.25
CA ASP A 175 14.43 -15.17 -21.70
C ASP A 175 14.27 -13.75 -22.27
N GLU A 176 13.81 -12.79 -21.46
CA GLU A 176 13.65 -11.39 -21.86
C GLU A 176 14.92 -10.57 -21.54
N ARG A 177 15.29 -9.69 -22.46
CA ARG A 177 16.44 -8.78 -22.30
C ARG A 177 16.07 -7.65 -21.33
N ALA A 178 16.65 -7.66 -20.13
CA ALA A 178 16.46 -6.63 -19.12
C ALA A 178 17.37 -5.42 -19.40
N VAL A 179 16.81 -4.34 -19.93
CA VAL A 179 17.59 -3.15 -20.31
C VAL A 179 16.88 -1.86 -19.93
N MET A 180 17.68 -0.81 -19.71
CA MET A 180 17.22 0.56 -19.71
C MET A 180 17.78 1.28 -20.95
N ASN A 181 16.90 1.80 -21.80
CA ASN A 181 17.27 2.60 -22.97
C ASN A 181 17.38 4.06 -22.53
N LEU A 182 18.55 4.65 -22.69
CA LEU A 182 18.83 6.02 -22.26
C LEU A 182 19.09 6.90 -23.48
N ALA A 183 18.46 8.09 -23.49
CA ALA A 183 18.80 9.16 -24.43
C ALA A 183 19.13 10.44 -23.67
N LEU A 184 20.29 11.01 -23.97
CA LEU A 184 20.78 12.27 -23.41
C LEU A 184 20.96 13.26 -24.55
N THR A 185 20.31 14.41 -24.47
CA THR A 185 20.43 15.50 -25.45
C THR A 185 20.98 16.74 -24.77
N ALA A 186 22.05 17.34 -25.32
CA ALA A 186 22.64 18.54 -24.72
C ALA A 186 21.81 19.79 -24.98
N GLU A 187 21.47 20.53 -23.92
CA GLU A 187 21.07 21.94 -24.00
C GLU A 187 22.31 22.84 -24.01
N VAL A 188 23.34 22.43 -23.27
CA VAL A 188 24.63 23.10 -23.20
C VAL A 188 25.73 22.12 -23.62
N PRO A 189 26.60 22.45 -24.60
CA PRO A 189 27.73 21.61 -24.98
C PRO A 189 28.63 21.33 -23.78
N GLY A 190 29.18 20.12 -23.69
CA GLY A 190 29.98 19.73 -22.54
C GLY A 190 30.19 18.23 -22.41
N THR A 191 30.84 17.86 -21.32
CA THR A 191 30.98 16.46 -20.90
C THR A 191 30.20 16.26 -19.62
N TYR A 192 29.30 15.28 -19.62
CA TYR A 192 28.41 14.98 -18.50
C TYR A 192 28.58 13.50 -18.12
N PRO A 193 29.13 13.23 -16.92
CA PRO A 193 29.12 11.88 -16.36
C PRO A 193 27.68 11.46 -16.05
N LEU A 194 27.25 10.34 -16.62
CA LEU A 194 26.12 9.55 -16.14
C LEU A 194 26.66 8.37 -15.34
N SER A 195 26.26 8.25 -14.09
CA SER A 195 26.50 7.05 -13.29
C SER A 195 25.19 6.34 -12.98
N TRP A 196 25.27 5.04 -12.74
CA TRP A 196 24.15 4.27 -12.24
C TRP A 196 24.59 3.30 -11.15
N GLU A 197 23.69 3.06 -10.20
CA GLU A 197 23.85 2.06 -9.15
C GLU A 197 22.60 1.19 -9.08
N ILE A 198 22.82 -0.13 -9.10
CA ILE A 198 21.80 -1.15 -8.92
C ILE A 198 21.89 -1.67 -7.48
N VAL A 199 20.78 -1.65 -6.76
CA VAL A 199 20.68 -2.16 -5.39
C VAL A 199 19.62 -3.25 -5.28
N ASP A 200 19.84 -4.18 -4.36
CA ASP A 200 18.81 -5.17 -3.97
C ASP A 200 17.75 -4.56 -3.04
N ILE A 201 16.79 -5.39 -2.60
CA ILE A 201 15.73 -4.98 -1.68
C ILE A 201 16.27 -4.48 -0.32
N ASP A 202 17.41 -5.00 0.11
CA ASP A 202 18.10 -4.58 1.34
C ASP A 202 18.90 -3.28 1.16
N GLY A 203 18.97 -2.74 -0.06
CA GLY A 203 19.76 -1.56 -0.39
C GLY A 203 21.25 -1.87 -0.55
N ARG A 204 21.64 -3.16 -0.59
CA ARG A 204 23.02 -3.53 -0.88
C ARG A 204 23.31 -3.27 -2.34
N SER A 205 24.47 -2.68 -2.60
CA SER A 205 24.94 -2.42 -3.94
C SER A 205 25.32 -3.72 -4.65
N ILE A 206 24.71 -3.99 -5.80
CA ILE A 206 24.94 -5.20 -6.59
C ILE A 206 25.74 -4.89 -7.85
N ASP A 207 25.46 -3.74 -8.47
CA ASP A 207 26.22 -3.29 -9.63
C ASP A 207 26.31 -1.78 -9.71
N LYS A 208 27.38 -1.27 -10.35
CA LYS A 208 27.58 0.14 -10.61
C LYS A 208 28.22 0.33 -11.97
N GLY A 209 27.89 1.42 -12.63
CA GLY A 209 28.58 1.83 -13.85
C GLY A 209 28.61 3.33 -14.03
N THR A 210 29.44 3.77 -14.97
CA THR A 210 29.55 5.17 -15.34
C THR A 210 29.86 5.28 -16.81
N ARG A 211 29.26 6.27 -17.47
CA ARG A 211 29.51 6.60 -18.87
C ARG A 211 29.61 8.11 -19.02
N GLN A 212 30.62 8.55 -19.76
CA GLN A 212 30.79 9.96 -20.13
C GLN A 212 30.00 10.24 -21.40
N ALA A 213 29.02 11.14 -21.33
CA ALA A 213 28.35 11.67 -22.51
C ALA A 213 29.03 12.99 -22.91
N LYS A 214 29.52 13.05 -24.15
CA LYS A 214 30.25 14.20 -24.69
C LYS A 214 29.43 14.81 -25.82
N PHE A 215 29.25 16.13 -25.77
CA PHE A 215 28.48 16.88 -26.76
C PHE A 215 29.28 18.09 -27.22
N SER A 216 29.44 18.23 -28.53
CA SER A 216 30.17 19.34 -29.14
C SER A 216 29.27 20.54 -29.42
N LYS A 217 27.95 20.35 -29.49
CA LYS A 217 26.95 21.39 -29.73
C LYS A 217 25.62 21.09 -29.03
N ALA A 218 24.82 22.14 -28.81
CA ALA A 218 23.45 21.98 -28.32
C ALA A 218 22.60 21.23 -29.36
N GLY A 219 21.64 20.43 -28.87
CA GLY A 219 20.77 19.56 -29.66
C GLY A 219 21.40 18.23 -30.08
N GLU A 220 22.68 17.98 -29.79
CA GLU A 220 23.31 16.68 -30.04
C GLU A 220 22.79 15.64 -29.05
N THR A 221 22.49 14.43 -29.54
CA THR A 221 21.92 13.33 -28.74
C THR A 221 22.87 12.13 -28.74
N VAL A 222 23.10 11.57 -27.56
CA VAL A 222 23.75 10.28 -27.36
C VAL A 222 22.72 9.32 -26.77
N ALA A 223 22.51 8.20 -27.45
CA ALA A 223 21.60 7.14 -27.01
C ALA A 223 22.35 5.82 -26.83
N PHE A 224 21.99 5.05 -25.80
CA PHE A 224 22.56 3.74 -25.52
C PHE A 224 21.73 2.94 -24.53
N ASP A 225 21.96 1.64 -24.51
CA ASP A 225 21.34 0.72 -23.56
C ASP A 225 22.25 0.50 -22.36
N ILE A 226 21.65 0.38 -21.18
CA ILE A 226 22.27 -0.24 -19.99
C ILE A 226 21.68 -1.63 -19.84
N ASP A 227 22.53 -2.66 -19.88
CA ASP A 227 22.15 -4.02 -19.56
C ASP A 227 22.01 -4.15 -18.04
N LEU A 228 20.77 -4.35 -17.58
CA LEU A 228 20.45 -4.47 -16.15
C LEU A 228 20.87 -5.83 -15.58
N ARG A 229 21.29 -6.77 -16.44
CA ARG A 229 21.79 -8.11 -16.10
C ARG A 229 23.23 -8.32 -16.60
N ALA A 230 24.03 -7.25 -16.65
CA ALA A 230 25.45 -7.34 -16.99
C ALA A 230 26.23 -8.30 -16.08
N LYS A 231 25.75 -8.52 -14.86
CA LYS A 231 26.18 -9.57 -13.94
C LYS A 231 25.05 -10.58 -13.70
N PRO A 232 25.35 -11.85 -13.37
CA PRO A 232 24.34 -12.79 -12.90
C PRO A 232 23.62 -12.22 -11.66
N LEU A 233 22.30 -12.23 -11.71
CA LEU A 233 21.41 -11.76 -10.65
C LEU A 233 20.41 -12.86 -10.31
N ASP A 234 20.07 -12.99 -9.04
CA ASP A 234 18.95 -13.83 -8.60
C ASP A 234 17.61 -13.22 -9.03
N PHE A 235 16.54 -14.00 -9.00
CA PHE A 235 15.19 -13.46 -9.15
C PHE A 235 14.86 -12.54 -7.97
N GLY A 236 14.25 -11.40 -8.27
CA GLY A 236 14.16 -10.32 -7.29
C GLY A 236 13.65 -9.01 -7.86
N TRP A 237 13.41 -8.08 -6.94
CA TRP A 237 13.25 -6.66 -7.24
C TRP A 237 14.59 -5.94 -7.07
N TYR A 238 14.88 -5.01 -7.97
CA TYR A 238 16.11 -4.22 -7.96
C TYR A 238 15.81 -2.75 -8.18
N GLY A 239 16.36 -1.89 -7.31
CA GLY A 239 16.35 -0.44 -7.47
C GLY A 239 17.50 0.01 -8.36
N VAL A 240 17.29 1.04 -9.17
CA VAL A 240 18.32 1.64 -10.02
C VAL A 240 18.30 3.14 -9.83
N THR A 241 19.42 3.75 -9.47
CA THR A 241 19.54 5.22 -9.44
C THR A 241 20.43 5.67 -10.57
N PHE A 242 19.94 6.54 -11.44
CA PHE A 242 20.73 7.23 -12.46
C PHE A 242 21.10 8.63 -11.96
N THR A 243 22.38 8.97 -11.96
CA THR A 243 22.89 10.26 -11.47
C THR A 243 23.66 10.97 -12.58
N LEU A 244 23.24 12.18 -12.93
CA LEU A 244 23.93 13.08 -13.84
C LEU A 244 24.62 14.22 -13.07
N ALA A 245 25.89 14.43 -13.43
CA ALA A 245 26.70 15.51 -12.91
C ALA A 245 27.30 16.36 -14.03
N ASP A 246 27.76 17.56 -13.70
CA ASP A 246 28.61 18.36 -14.57
C ASP A 246 30.08 17.92 -14.49
N ALA A 247 30.94 18.57 -15.28
CA ALA A 247 32.37 18.28 -15.30
C ALA A 247 33.10 18.58 -13.96
N ALA A 248 32.51 19.42 -13.10
CA ALA A 248 33.02 19.71 -11.76
C ALA A 248 32.52 18.70 -10.71
N GLY A 249 31.70 17.72 -11.11
CA GLY A 249 31.12 16.72 -10.23
C GLY A 249 29.86 17.20 -9.49
N ARG A 250 29.32 18.38 -9.83
CA ARG A 250 28.05 18.85 -9.25
C ARG A 250 26.91 18.05 -9.84
N VAL A 251 26.25 17.26 -9.01
CA VAL A 251 25.02 16.55 -9.37
C VAL A 251 23.90 17.56 -9.64
N PHE A 252 23.21 17.38 -10.76
CA PHE A 252 22.07 18.21 -11.12
C PHE A 252 20.78 17.40 -11.37
N LEU A 253 20.87 16.08 -11.57
CA LEU A 253 19.70 15.22 -11.73
C LEU A 253 19.97 13.83 -11.14
N GLU A 254 19.02 13.34 -10.35
CA GLU A 254 18.96 11.95 -9.90
C GLU A 254 17.60 11.37 -10.23
N HIS A 255 17.57 10.27 -10.99
CA HIS A 255 16.37 9.58 -11.39
C HIS A 255 16.32 8.19 -10.76
N PRO A 256 15.38 7.94 -9.81
CA PRO A 256 15.11 6.61 -9.31
C PRO A 256 14.27 5.82 -10.32
N ALA A 257 14.72 4.62 -10.63
CA ALA A 257 14.05 3.62 -11.43
C ALA A 257 14.08 2.26 -10.72
N ALA A 258 13.41 1.26 -11.30
CA ALA A 258 13.46 -0.11 -10.79
C ALA A 258 13.20 -1.14 -11.90
N PHE A 259 13.56 -2.38 -11.64
CA PHE A 259 13.19 -3.52 -12.47
C PHE A 259 12.96 -4.78 -11.62
N SER A 260 12.24 -5.73 -12.21
CA SER A 260 11.91 -7.01 -11.59
C SER A 260 12.38 -8.15 -12.47
N LEU A 261 13.06 -9.12 -11.88
CA LEU A 261 13.38 -10.40 -12.51
C LEU A 261 12.48 -11.48 -11.90
N LEU A 262 11.65 -12.09 -12.75
CA LEU A 262 10.76 -13.19 -12.36
C LEU A 262 11.34 -14.53 -12.83
N PRO A 263 11.09 -15.64 -12.11
CA PRO A 263 11.31 -16.97 -12.64
C PRO A 263 10.36 -17.26 -13.82
N PRO A 264 10.58 -18.32 -14.61
CA PRO A 264 9.60 -18.76 -15.61
C PRO A 264 8.22 -18.97 -14.99
N ASP A 265 7.16 -18.56 -15.68
CA ASP A 265 5.78 -18.77 -15.24
C ASP A 265 5.40 -20.26 -15.34
N THR A 266 5.50 -20.97 -14.22
CA THR A 266 5.08 -22.38 -14.12
C THR A 266 3.68 -22.55 -13.54
N ARG A 267 2.88 -21.48 -13.42
CA ARG A 267 1.55 -21.55 -12.80
C ARG A 267 0.58 -22.33 -13.68
N GLN A 268 -0.12 -23.28 -13.07
CA GLN A 268 -1.11 -24.13 -13.70
C GLN A 268 -2.53 -23.64 -13.41
N ALA A 269 -2.75 -22.95 -12.29
CA ALA A 269 -4.09 -22.56 -11.90
C ALA A 269 -4.79 -21.68 -12.95
N GLY A 270 -6.04 -22.03 -13.23
CA GLY A 270 -6.97 -21.31 -14.08
C GLY A 270 -7.80 -20.31 -13.28
N TYR A 271 -9.11 -20.29 -13.55
CA TYR A 271 -10.05 -19.36 -12.90
C TYR A 271 -10.35 -19.71 -11.44
N GLU A 272 -9.97 -20.90 -10.98
CA GLU A 272 -10.05 -21.32 -9.57
C GLU A 272 -9.01 -20.62 -8.67
N SER A 273 -8.00 -19.97 -9.24
CA SER A 273 -7.08 -19.13 -8.49
C SER A 273 -7.83 -18.01 -7.75
N PRO A 274 -7.54 -17.78 -6.46
CA PRO A 274 -8.27 -16.79 -5.66
C PRO A 274 -7.76 -15.36 -5.87
N TYR A 275 -6.60 -15.18 -6.50
CA TYR A 275 -5.89 -13.91 -6.53
C TYR A 275 -6.55 -12.88 -7.41
N TYR A 276 -6.76 -11.70 -6.83
CA TYR A 276 -7.51 -10.59 -7.41
C TYR A 276 -6.73 -9.26 -7.31
N ALA A 277 -6.83 -8.40 -8.32
CA ALA A 277 -6.32 -7.03 -8.23
C ALA A 277 -7.29 -6.01 -8.85
N TRP A 278 -7.32 -4.79 -8.31
CA TRP A 278 -8.11 -3.70 -8.91
C TRP A 278 -7.45 -3.19 -10.17
N ASN A 279 -8.25 -3.05 -11.23
CA ASN A 279 -7.94 -2.20 -12.34
C ASN A 279 -9.03 -1.11 -12.44
N PHE A 280 -8.61 0.15 -12.29
CA PHE A 280 -9.51 1.31 -12.41
C PHE A 280 -9.64 1.78 -13.87
N ALA A 281 -8.97 1.09 -14.81
CA ALA A 281 -9.04 1.28 -16.27
C ALA A 281 -9.14 2.75 -16.72
N GLY A 282 -8.32 3.64 -16.16
CA GLY A 282 -8.31 5.07 -16.48
C GLY A 282 -8.78 6.00 -15.36
N ALA A 283 -9.59 5.52 -14.43
CA ALA A 283 -9.94 6.30 -13.25
C ALA A 283 -8.68 6.51 -12.38
N HIS A 284 -8.65 7.65 -11.67
CA HIS A 284 -7.52 8.07 -10.83
C HIS A 284 -6.16 8.17 -11.54
N GLY A 285 -6.17 8.30 -12.88
CA GLY A 285 -4.95 8.40 -13.68
C GLY A 285 -4.23 7.07 -13.90
N THR A 286 -4.91 5.94 -13.68
CA THR A 286 -4.40 4.60 -14.00
C THR A 286 -4.37 4.36 -15.53
N PRO A 287 -3.60 3.37 -16.02
CA PRO A 287 -3.61 2.99 -17.43
C PRO A 287 -5.00 2.56 -17.93
N ARG A 288 -5.23 2.72 -19.23
CA ARG A 288 -6.49 2.34 -19.92
C ARG A 288 -6.35 1.15 -20.85
N ASP A 289 -5.11 0.80 -21.21
CA ASP A 289 -4.82 -0.21 -22.21
C ASP A 289 -5.00 -1.63 -21.62
N PRO A 290 -5.96 -2.43 -22.12
CA PRO A 290 -6.17 -3.78 -21.67
C PRO A 290 -4.99 -4.72 -21.96
N GLU A 291 -4.21 -4.48 -23.02
CA GLU A 291 -3.03 -5.32 -23.31
C GLU A 291 -1.98 -5.21 -22.21
N LEU A 292 -1.71 -3.98 -21.80
CA LEU A 292 -0.81 -3.67 -20.70
C LEU A 292 -1.32 -4.25 -19.38
N ILE A 293 -2.57 -3.96 -19.01
CA ILE A 293 -3.15 -4.39 -17.72
C ILE A 293 -3.21 -5.92 -17.67
N GLY A 294 -3.73 -6.56 -18.72
CA GLY A 294 -3.90 -8.00 -18.78
C GLY A 294 -2.58 -8.77 -18.71
N ASP A 295 -1.54 -8.35 -19.45
CA ASP A 295 -0.22 -9.01 -19.38
C ASP A 295 0.40 -8.90 -17.98
N LEU A 296 0.25 -7.76 -17.32
CA LEU A 296 0.81 -7.56 -15.99
C LEU A 296 0.11 -8.38 -14.91
N LEU A 297 -1.23 -8.38 -14.91
CA LEU A 297 -2.00 -9.24 -14.01
C LEU A 297 -1.63 -10.71 -14.23
N ARG A 298 -1.41 -11.12 -15.50
CA ARG A 298 -0.94 -12.47 -15.81
C ARG A 298 0.43 -12.76 -15.18
N ARG A 299 1.40 -11.84 -15.31
CA ARG A 299 2.76 -11.96 -14.73
C ARG A 299 2.75 -12.00 -13.20
N GLU A 300 1.84 -11.26 -12.59
CA GLU A 300 1.59 -11.27 -11.15
C GLU A 300 0.95 -12.58 -10.66
N GLY A 301 0.36 -13.37 -11.55
CA GLY A 301 -0.40 -14.58 -11.20
C GLY A 301 -1.85 -14.29 -10.79
N VAL A 302 -2.35 -13.09 -11.05
CA VAL A 302 -3.75 -12.72 -10.86
C VAL A 302 -4.60 -13.38 -11.95
N ARG A 303 -5.77 -13.88 -11.55
CA ARG A 303 -6.77 -14.50 -12.44
C ARG A 303 -8.15 -13.84 -12.32
N ARG A 304 -8.31 -12.91 -11.39
CA ARG A 304 -9.56 -12.22 -11.11
C ARG A 304 -9.36 -10.71 -11.11
N THR A 305 -10.24 -9.96 -11.74
CA THR A 305 -10.18 -8.49 -11.71
C THR A 305 -11.56 -7.85 -11.93
N MET A 306 -11.64 -6.52 -11.98
CA MET A 306 -12.88 -5.77 -12.25
C MET A 306 -13.14 -5.60 -13.75
N PHE A 307 -14.41 -5.71 -14.14
CA PHE A 307 -14.88 -5.45 -15.51
C PHE A 307 -15.96 -4.35 -15.53
N THR A 308 -15.80 -3.31 -14.70
CA THR A 308 -16.81 -2.27 -14.46
C THR A 308 -16.43 -0.90 -14.99
N SER A 309 -15.21 -0.71 -15.50
CA SER A 309 -14.70 0.60 -15.91
C SER A 309 -13.88 0.56 -17.21
N GLY A 310 -13.75 1.71 -17.85
CA GLY A 310 -12.91 1.89 -19.05
C GLY A 310 -13.22 0.91 -20.19
N ALA A 311 -12.17 0.42 -20.85
CA ALA A 311 -12.29 -0.58 -21.91
C ALA A 311 -12.76 -1.95 -21.37
N PHE A 312 -12.38 -2.30 -20.13
CA PHE A 312 -12.79 -3.55 -19.47
C PHE A 312 -14.31 -3.67 -19.29
N ALA A 313 -15.03 -2.54 -19.12
CA ALA A 313 -16.49 -2.55 -18.98
C ALA A 313 -17.23 -3.20 -20.17
N ARG A 314 -16.61 -3.18 -21.36
CA ARG A 314 -17.17 -3.71 -22.60
C ARG A 314 -16.70 -5.13 -22.92
N MET A 315 -15.77 -5.65 -22.13
CA MET A 315 -15.22 -6.98 -22.32
C MET A 315 -16.10 -8.04 -21.65
N ASN A 316 -15.95 -9.27 -22.10
CA ASN A 316 -16.38 -10.49 -21.43
C ASN A 316 -15.16 -11.38 -21.11
N GLU A 317 -15.40 -12.55 -20.52
CA GLU A 317 -14.33 -13.49 -20.18
C GLU A 317 -13.59 -14.05 -21.40
N GLN A 318 -14.26 -14.19 -22.54
CA GLN A 318 -13.63 -14.66 -23.79
C GLN A 318 -12.61 -13.64 -24.31
N ASP A 319 -12.92 -12.35 -24.27
CA ASP A 319 -12.00 -11.27 -24.65
C ASP A 319 -10.73 -11.30 -23.78
N ALA A 320 -10.88 -11.64 -22.50
CA ALA A 320 -9.81 -11.66 -21.51
C ALA A 320 -9.11 -13.04 -21.36
N ALA A 321 -9.55 -14.06 -22.10
CA ALA A 321 -9.09 -15.44 -21.96
C ALA A 321 -7.59 -15.61 -22.21
N LYS A 322 -6.99 -14.80 -23.10
CA LYS A 322 -5.54 -14.80 -23.35
C LYS A 322 -4.69 -14.43 -22.14
N TRP A 323 -5.26 -13.73 -21.16
CA TRP A 323 -4.62 -13.43 -19.88
C TRP A 323 -5.13 -14.32 -18.74
N LYS A 324 -6.06 -15.24 -19.03
CA LYS A 324 -6.75 -16.10 -18.05
C LYS A 324 -7.44 -15.29 -16.95
N LEU A 325 -8.13 -14.21 -17.32
CA LEU A 325 -8.82 -13.33 -16.39
C LEU A 325 -10.33 -13.56 -16.41
N THR A 326 -10.95 -13.63 -15.23
CA THR A 326 -12.40 -13.58 -15.03
C THR A 326 -12.77 -12.44 -14.06
N PHE A 327 -14.06 -12.15 -13.93
CA PHE A 327 -14.55 -11.20 -12.95
C PHE A 327 -14.38 -11.79 -11.53
N GLY A 328 -13.84 -10.99 -10.60
CA GLY A 328 -13.64 -11.44 -9.21
C GLY A 328 -14.94 -11.68 -8.45
N GLN A 329 -15.84 -10.70 -8.50
CA GLN A 329 -17.16 -10.70 -7.85
C GLN A 329 -18.11 -9.85 -8.69
N PHE A 330 -19.35 -10.33 -8.89
CA PHE A 330 -20.40 -9.51 -9.49
C PHE A 330 -20.75 -8.34 -8.57
N PRO A 331 -20.94 -7.14 -9.13
CA PRO A 331 -21.13 -5.93 -8.35
C PRO A 331 -22.51 -5.91 -7.69
N TYR A 332 -22.70 -4.98 -6.75
CA TYR A 332 -24.02 -4.72 -6.18
C TYR A 332 -25.02 -4.34 -7.28
N MET A 333 -26.10 -5.12 -7.39
CA MET A 333 -27.11 -4.94 -8.43
C MET A 333 -27.91 -3.65 -8.16
N ARG A 334 -27.76 -2.68 -9.07
CA ARG A 334 -28.51 -1.43 -9.08
C ARG A 334 -29.38 -1.39 -10.33
N PRO A 335 -30.61 -1.95 -10.30
CA PRO A 335 -31.54 -1.74 -11.41
C PRO A 335 -31.73 -0.23 -11.64
N SER A 336 -31.90 0.17 -12.90
CA SER A 336 -32.03 1.56 -13.30
C SER A 336 -33.11 2.27 -12.47
N ARG A 337 -32.81 3.48 -11.98
CA ARG A 337 -33.74 4.29 -11.18
C ARG A 337 -34.82 4.97 -12.06
N VAL A 338 -35.44 4.23 -12.98
CA VAL A 338 -36.58 4.77 -13.74
C VAL A 338 -37.67 5.13 -12.73
N LYS A 339 -38.02 6.41 -12.69
CA LYS A 339 -38.99 6.94 -11.72
C LYS A 339 -40.36 6.36 -12.05
N GLY A 340 -40.97 5.69 -11.07
CA GLY A 340 -42.30 5.08 -11.21
C GLY A 340 -42.29 3.59 -11.57
N SER A 341 -41.13 2.94 -11.69
CA SER A 341 -41.09 1.50 -11.95
C SER A 341 -41.75 0.68 -10.84
N THR A 342 -42.55 -0.30 -11.25
CA THR A 342 -43.20 -1.21 -10.31
C THR A 342 -42.17 -2.20 -9.70
N PRO A 343 -42.48 -2.83 -8.56
CA PRO A 343 -41.62 -3.89 -8.00
C PRO A 343 -41.32 -5.01 -9.00
N GLU A 344 -42.29 -5.40 -9.83
CA GLU A 344 -42.14 -6.46 -10.83
C GLU A 344 -41.17 -6.07 -11.95
N GLU A 345 -41.23 -4.81 -12.41
CA GLU A 345 -40.29 -4.30 -13.42
C GLU A 345 -38.85 -4.29 -12.89
N LYS A 346 -38.66 -3.89 -11.63
CA LYS A 346 -37.34 -3.89 -10.97
C LYS A 346 -36.80 -5.30 -10.78
N ALA A 347 -37.65 -6.25 -10.38
CA ALA A 347 -37.28 -7.66 -10.26
C ALA A 347 -36.88 -8.25 -11.63
N ALA A 348 -37.67 -7.98 -12.68
CA ALA A 348 -37.36 -8.43 -14.03
C ALA A 348 -36.05 -7.83 -14.57
N GLU A 349 -35.79 -6.54 -14.33
CA GLU A 349 -34.53 -5.90 -14.69
C GLU A 349 -33.35 -6.49 -13.92
N THR A 350 -33.49 -6.69 -12.62
CA THR A 350 -32.45 -7.30 -11.77
C THR A 350 -32.12 -8.71 -12.26
N GLY A 351 -33.12 -9.53 -12.55
CA GLY A 351 -32.92 -10.86 -13.12
C GLY A 351 -32.24 -10.84 -14.49
N ARG A 352 -32.58 -9.87 -15.35
CA ARG A 352 -31.89 -9.67 -16.64
C ARG A 352 -30.41 -9.32 -16.42
N LEU A 353 -30.10 -8.41 -15.49
CA LEU A 353 -28.72 -8.03 -15.17
C LEU A 353 -27.91 -9.21 -14.64
N ILE A 354 -28.49 -10.01 -13.74
CA ILE A 354 -27.85 -11.22 -13.20
C ILE A 354 -27.49 -12.19 -14.34
N ARG A 355 -28.45 -12.48 -15.23
CA ARG A 355 -28.20 -13.38 -16.37
C ARG A 355 -27.12 -12.84 -17.32
N ASP A 356 -27.14 -11.54 -17.64
CA ASP A 356 -26.11 -10.91 -18.47
C ASP A 356 -24.71 -11.06 -17.87
N TYR A 357 -24.57 -10.81 -16.56
CA TYR A 357 -23.29 -10.96 -15.87
C TYR A 357 -22.79 -12.40 -15.87
N VAL A 358 -23.66 -13.37 -15.58
CA VAL A 358 -23.31 -14.80 -15.55
C VAL A 358 -22.95 -15.31 -16.95
N GLU A 359 -23.67 -14.87 -17.99
CA GLU A 359 -23.36 -15.22 -19.38
C GLU A 359 -22.00 -14.66 -19.81
N ARG A 360 -21.70 -13.41 -19.44
CA ARG A 360 -20.43 -12.76 -19.79
C ARG A 360 -19.22 -13.30 -19.04
N PHE A 361 -19.42 -13.78 -17.81
CA PHE A 361 -18.34 -14.23 -16.91
C PHE A 361 -18.72 -15.52 -16.19
N PRO A 362 -18.78 -16.66 -16.90
CA PRO A 362 -19.25 -17.93 -16.34
C PRO A 362 -18.35 -18.48 -15.22
N ASN A 363 -17.08 -18.05 -15.11
CA ASN A 363 -16.19 -18.48 -14.02
C ASN A 363 -16.21 -17.52 -12.80
N CYS A 364 -17.00 -16.44 -12.84
CA CYS A 364 -17.24 -15.60 -11.67
C CYS A 364 -18.32 -16.23 -10.77
N GLY A 365 -17.89 -16.96 -9.74
CA GLY A 365 -18.78 -17.68 -8.83
C GLY A 365 -19.26 -16.91 -7.60
N MET A 366 -19.11 -15.58 -7.54
CA MET A 366 -19.43 -14.79 -6.34
C MET A 366 -20.13 -13.47 -6.69
N ALA A 367 -21.01 -13.02 -5.81
CA ALA A 367 -21.67 -11.71 -5.90
C ALA A 367 -21.72 -11.01 -4.53
N ILE A 368 -21.57 -9.69 -4.52
CA ILE A 368 -21.81 -8.89 -3.32
C ILE A 368 -23.28 -8.45 -3.24
N ILE A 369 -23.86 -8.47 -2.03
CA ILE A 369 -25.23 -7.98 -1.80
C ILE A 369 -25.25 -6.47 -1.47
N PHE A 370 -24.17 -5.92 -0.93
CA PHE A 370 -24.03 -4.47 -0.68
C PHE A 370 -22.72 -3.94 -1.24
N HIS A 371 -22.64 -2.62 -1.39
CA HIS A 371 -21.43 -1.89 -1.75
C HIS A 371 -21.38 -0.60 -0.95
N GLU A 372 -20.39 -0.47 -0.07
CA GLU A 372 -20.15 0.68 0.82
C GLU A 372 -21.44 1.26 1.41
N SER A 373 -22.32 0.37 1.86
CA SER A 373 -23.67 0.77 2.27
C SER A 373 -23.69 1.29 3.71
N GLY A 374 -22.54 1.46 4.37
CA GLY A 374 -22.43 1.78 5.80
C GLY A 374 -22.97 0.65 6.68
N GLY A 375 -23.33 0.96 7.92
CA GLY A 375 -23.91 0.01 8.88
C GLY A 375 -24.48 0.71 10.11
N GLY A 376 -24.95 -0.09 11.08
CA GLY A 376 -25.43 0.40 12.37
C GLY A 376 -24.30 0.70 13.35
N PRO A 377 -24.64 1.07 14.60
CA PRO A 377 -23.65 1.22 15.66
C PRO A 377 -22.83 -0.07 15.86
N MET A 378 -21.68 0.07 16.54
CA MET A 378 -20.87 -1.07 16.96
C MET A 378 -21.75 -2.08 17.72
N PRO A 379 -21.73 -3.37 17.35
CA PRO A 379 -22.53 -4.40 18.02
C PRO A 379 -21.96 -4.75 19.39
N LEU A 380 -22.47 -4.13 20.45
CA LEU A 380 -22.08 -4.37 21.85
C LEU A 380 -22.32 -5.82 22.30
N GLU A 381 -23.10 -6.59 21.55
CA GLU A 381 -23.30 -8.03 21.76
C GLU A 381 -21.97 -8.80 21.71
N LEU A 382 -20.99 -8.34 20.92
CA LEU A 382 -19.64 -8.91 20.85
C LEU A 382 -18.89 -8.87 22.18
N ILE A 383 -19.22 -7.92 23.05
CA ILE A 383 -18.58 -7.70 24.34
C ILE A 383 -19.54 -7.99 25.51
N GLY A 384 -20.65 -8.69 25.24
CA GLY A 384 -21.64 -9.09 26.23
C GLY A 384 -22.59 -7.97 26.67
N GLY A 385 -22.68 -6.88 25.92
CA GLY A 385 -23.66 -5.81 26.12
C GLY A 385 -24.85 -5.91 25.17
N THR A 386 -25.79 -4.98 25.32
CA THR A 386 -26.92 -4.80 24.40
C THR A 386 -26.71 -3.52 23.61
N THR A 387 -26.85 -3.58 22.29
CA THR A 387 -26.76 -2.38 21.45
C THR A 387 -28.08 -1.61 21.49
N GLU A 388 -28.03 -0.36 21.95
CA GLU A 388 -29.18 0.54 21.91
C GLU A 388 -29.37 1.07 20.48
N LEU A 389 -30.62 1.05 20.00
CA LEU A 389 -31.00 1.51 18.67
C LEU A 389 -32.02 2.63 18.78
N THR A 390 -31.84 3.67 17.98
CA THR A 390 -32.84 4.72 17.81
C THR A 390 -33.99 4.24 16.91
N GLU A 391 -35.13 4.96 16.89
CA GLU A 391 -36.22 4.66 15.96
C GLU A 391 -35.77 4.73 14.49
N GLU A 392 -34.89 5.69 14.16
CA GLU A 392 -34.30 5.82 12.83
C GLU A 392 -33.41 4.62 12.48
N ASP A 393 -32.63 4.10 13.43
CA ASP A 393 -31.81 2.90 13.23
C ASP A 393 -32.67 1.69 12.90
N VAL A 394 -33.78 1.50 13.63
CA VAL A 394 -34.71 0.38 13.42
C VAL A 394 -35.36 0.46 12.05
N GLU A 395 -35.82 1.64 11.63
CA GLU A 395 -36.44 1.82 10.31
C GLU A 395 -35.43 1.57 9.17
N ARG A 396 -34.23 2.14 9.29
CA ARG A 396 -33.15 1.92 8.33
C ARG A 396 -32.73 0.46 8.24
N GLN A 397 -32.69 -0.25 9.38
CA GLN A 397 -32.40 -1.67 9.47
C GLN A 397 -33.44 -2.50 8.68
N LYS A 398 -34.74 -2.24 8.88
CA LYS A 398 -35.81 -2.93 8.13
C LYS A 398 -35.74 -2.70 6.63
N GLN A 399 -35.55 -1.46 6.19
CA GLN A 399 -35.43 -1.12 4.77
C GLN A 399 -34.24 -1.84 4.11
N ARG A 400 -33.12 -1.92 4.84
CA ARG A 400 -31.90 -2.57 4.37
C ARG A 400 -32.08 -4.08 4.26
N VAL A 401 -32.72 -4.71 5.25
CA VAL A 401 -33.05 -6.14 5.23
C VAL A 401 -33.98 -6.47 4.06
N ALA A 402 -35.00 -5.65 3.81
CA ALA A 402 -35.89 -5.83 2.67
C ALA A 402 -35.14 -5.75 1.33
N THR A 403 -34.24 -4.78 1.17
CA THR A 403 -33.42 -4.61 -0.04
C THR A 403 -32.48 -5.80 -0.27
N ALA A 404 -31.84 -6.29 0.79
CA ALA A 404 -30.95 -7.45 0.72
C ALA A 404 -31.73 -8.71 0.34
N LEU A 405 -32.91 -8.92 0.94
CA LEU A 405 -33.77 -10.06 0.66
C LEU A 405 -34.21 -10.09 -0.80
N GLU A 406 -34.64 -8.95 -1.34
CA GLU A 406 -35.02 -8.83 -2.76
C GLU A 406 -33.86 -9.23 -3.68
N THR A 407 -32.67 -8.68 -3.42
CA THR A 407 -31.48 -8.94 -4.23
C THR A 407 -31.01 -10.40 -4.11
N ALA A 408 -30.96 -10.96 -2.89
CA ALA A 408 -30.53 -12.33 -2.66
C ALA A 408 -31.50 -13.35 -3.28
N ARG A 409 -32.81 -13.10 -3.22
CA ARG A 409 -33.82 -13.94 -3.88
C ARG A 409 -33.66 -13.93 -5.40
N ALA A 410 -33.40 -12.76 -6.00
CA ALA A 410 -33.16 -12.67 -7.44
C ALA A 410 -31.92 -13.50 -7.85
N TRP A 411 -30.85 -13.48 -7.04
CA TRP A 411 -29.69 -14.35 -7.27
C TRP A 411 -30.04 -15.83 -7.15
N ARG A 412 -30.75 -16.23 -6.09
CA ARG A 412 -31.17 -17.63 -5.92
C ARG A 412 -32.08 -18.12 -7.05
N GLU A 413 -32.92 -17.26 -7.60
CA GLU A 413 -33.81 -17.60 -8.72
C GLU A 413 -33.04 -17.76 -10.04
N HIS A 414 -32.15 -16.83 -10.35
CA HIS A 414 -31.55 -16.73 -11.69
C HIS A 414 -30.13 -17.31 -11.81
N ALA A 415 -29.43 -17.48 -10.70
CA ALA A 415 -28.07 -18.02 -10.65
C ALA A 415 -27.78 -18.64 -9.25
N PRO A 416 -28.48 -19.72 -8.87
CA PRO A 416 -28.40 -20.31 -7.53
C PRO A 416 -27.00 -20.75 -7.09
N ASP A 417 -26.13 -21.10 -8.05
CA ASP A 417 -24.75 -21.54 -7.79
C ASP A 417 -23.79 -20.40 -7.43
N VAL A 418 -24.21 -19.14 -7.60
CA VAL A 418 -23.40 -17.97 -7.24
C VAL A 418 -23.41 -17.79 -5.73
N ARG A 419 -22.20 -17.75 -5.15
CA ARG A 419 -21.97 -17.51 -3.73
C ARG A 419 -22.27 -16.06 -3.37
N LEU A 420 -23.20 -15.86 -2.43
CA LEU A 420 -23.60 -14.55 -1.92
C LEU A 420 -22.70 -14.11 -0.77
N VAL A 421 -21.92 -13.07 -1.02
CA VAL A 421 -21.07 -12.39 -0.04
C VAL A 421 -21.85 -11.20 0.50
N VAL A 422 -22.30 -11.30 1.76
CA VAL A 422 -23.12 -10.28 2.40
C VAL A 422 -22.23 -9.46 3.33
N GLY A 423 -22.06 -8.18 3.03
CA GLY A 423 -21.06 -7.32 3.65
C GLY A 423 -20.62 -6.24 2.66
N ASN A 424 -19.35 -5.87 2.65
CA ASN A 424 -18.78 -4.78 1.85
C ASN A 424 -19.10 -3.38 2.39
N SER A 425 -18.85 -3.19 3.70
CA SER A 425 -18.88 -1.89 4.37
C SER A 425 -17.82 -1.87 5.48
N GLY A 426 -16.55 -1.63 5.13
CA GLY A 426 -15.46 -1.75 6.08
C GLY A 426 -15.40 -3.16 6.69
N ALA A 427 -15.31 -3.28 8.02
CA ALA A 427 -15.30 -4.61 8.67
C ALA A 427 -16.69 -5.28 8.71
N SER A 428 -17.74 -4.63 8.21
CA SER A 428 -19.12 -5.12 8.11
C SER A 428 -19.83 -5.51 9.42
N LEU A 429 -19.20 -5.37 10.59
CA LEU A 429 -19.78 -5.77 11.89
C LEU A 429 -21.15 -5.14 12.14
N GLY A 430 -21.25 -3.81 12.05
CA GLY A 430 -22.52 -3.11 12.28
C GLY A 430 -23.58 -3.41 11.21
N LEU A 431 -23.16 -3.68 9.97
CA LEU A 431 -24.07 -4.05 8.87
C LEU A 431 -24.65 -5.46 9.10
N LEU A 432 -23.80 -6.43 9.41
CA LEU A 432 -24.22 -7.81 9.64
C LEU A 432 -25.07 -7.94 10.91
N ALA A 433 -24.73 -7.20 11.97
CA ALA A 433 -25.55 -7.17 13.18
C ALA A 433 -26.98 -6.70 12.91
N GLN A 434 -27.18 -5.70 12.04
CA GLN A 434 -28.52 -5.26 11.63
C GLN A 434 -29.31 -6.41 10.98
N LEU A 435 -28.68 -7.17 10.08
CA LEU A 435 -29.32 -8.31 9.41
C LEU A 435 -29.65 -9.42 10.41
N PHE A 436 -28.72 -9.74 11.32
CA PHE A 436 -28.91 -10.80 12.29
C PHE A 436 -30.00 -10.49 13.32
N ARG A 437 -30.12 -9.24 13.79
CA ARG A 437 -31.19 -8.81 14.71
C ARG A 437 -32.60 -8.96 14.10
N GLU A 438 -32.73 -8.76 12.78
CA GLU A 438 -33.98 -8.98 12.05
C GLU A 438 -34.19 -10.44 11.59
N ASN A 439 -33.33 -11.38 12.02
CA ASN A 439 -33.38 -12.78 11.61
C ASN A 439 -33.32 -12.96 10.08
N TYR A 440 -32.41 -12.25 9.42
CA TYR A 440 -32.18 -12.43 7.98
C TYR A 440 -31.92 -13.92 7.64
N PRO A 441 -32.55 -14.51 6.61
CA PRO A 441 -32.44 -15.95 6.35
C PRO A 441 -31.00 -16.41 6.13
N ALA A 442 -30.58 -17.44 6.88
CA ALA A 442 -29.20 -17.93 6.85
C ALA A 442 -28.81 -18.55 5.50
N ASP A 443 -29.76 -19.11 4.76
CA ASP A 443 -29.58 -19.66 3.40
C ASP A 443 -29.37 -18.57 2.33
N MET A 444 -29.56 -17.30 2.69
CA MET A 444 -29.29 -16.13 1.85
C MET A 444 -27.93 -15.49 2.16
N ILE A 445 -27.09 -16.12 3.00
CA ILE A 445 -25.73 -15.68 3.33
C ILE A 445 -24.75 -16.85 3.18
N ASP A 446 -24.00 -16.88 2.08
CA ASP A 446 -22.96 -17.91 1.89
C ASP A 446 -21.62 -17.51 2.53
N ALA A 447 -21.38 -16.20 2.68
CA ALA A 447 -20.20 -15.64 3.33
C ALA A 447 -20.45 -14.23 3.90
N MET A 448 -19.70 -13.87 4.94
CA MET A 448 -19.65 -12.50 5.48
C MET A 448 -18.55 -11.70 4.79
N GLY A 449 -18.93 -10.66 4.05
CA GLY A 449 -18.02 -9.82 3.29
C GLY A 449 -17.26 -8.83 4.16
N GLU A 450 -15.94 -8.76 3.99
CA GLU A 450 -15.04 -7.85 4.69
C GLU A 450 -14.26 -6.99 3.67
N GLU A 451 -14.21 -5.68 3.89
CA GLU A 451 -13.66 -4.67 2.96
C GLU A 451 -12.73 -3.66 3.66
N SER A 452 -12.56 -3.73 4.98
CA SER A 452 -11.80 -2.67 5.64
C SER A 452 -10.34 -2.63 5.18
N VAL A 453 -9.81 -1.42 5.13
CA VAL A 453 -8.42 -1.15 4.80
C VAL A 453 -7.46 -1.66 5.89
N GLY A 454 -6.25 -2.03 5.47
CA GLY A 454 -5.17 -2.39 6.38
C GLY A 454 -4.51 -1.17 7.03
N MET A 455 -4.45 -0.03 6.31
CA MET A 455 -3.80 1.21 6.76
C MET A 455 -2.37 0.95 7.26
N SER A 456 -2.07 1.31 8.51
CA SER A 456 -0.82 1.03 9.24
C SER A 456 -0.93 -0.18 10.18
N MET A 457 -2.06 -0.89 10.20
CA MET A 457 -2.20 -2.07 11.05
C MET A 457 -1.48 -3.27 10.41
N PRO A 458 -0.79 -4.11 11.18
CA PRO A 458 -0.26 -5.36 10.66
C PRO A 458 -1.42 -6.32 10.29
N PRO A 459 -1.30 -7.17 9.26
CA PRO A 459 -2.33 -8.12 8.81
C PRO A 459 -2.85 -9.07 9.89
N GLU A 460 -2.02 -9.41 10.88
CA GLU A 460 -2.41 -10.24 12.02
C GLU A 460 -3.50 -9.57 12.88
N ILE A 461 -3.59 -8.25 12.83
CA ILE A 461 -4.66 -7.46 13.45
C ILE A 461 -5.72 -7.16 12.39
N SER A 462 -5.34 -6.52 11.28
CA SER A 462 -6.31 -6.01 10.30
C SER A 462 -7.06 -7.10 9.57
N VAL A 463 -6.57 -8.33 9.51
CA VAL A 463 -7.25 -9.48 8.88
C VAL A 463 -7.70 -10.48 9.94
N ALA A 464 -6.76 -11.04 10.71
CA ALA A 464 -7.08 -12.21 11.54
C ALA A 464 -8.06 -11.86 12.68
N GLN A 465 -7.82 -10.74 13.39
CA GLN A 465 -8.73 -10.30 14.45
C GLN A 465 -10.11 -9.94 13.90
N GLN A 466 -10.18 -9.24 12.76
CA GLN A 466 -11.46 -8.84 12.18
C GLN A 466 -12.31 -10.03 11.73
N ASN A 467 -11.70 -11.00 11.06
CA ASN A 467 -12.39 -12.24 10.67
C ASN A 467 -12.84 -13.05 11.88
N TRP A 468 -12.06 -13.05 12.95
CA TRP A 468 -12.46 -13.65 14.22
C TRP A 468 -13.65 -12.92 14.86
N MET A 469 -13.66 -11.59 14.87
CA MET A 469 -14.82 -10.81 15.36
C MET A 469 -16.08 -11.07 14.55
N LEU A 470 -15.98 -11.16 13.22
CA LEU A 470 -17.10 -11.54 12.35
C LEU A 470 -17.66 -12.92 12.71
N LYS A 471 -16.77 -13.89 12.93
CA LYS A 471 -17.17 -15.24 13.37
C LYS A 471 -17.86 -15.21 14.73
N LYS A 472 -17.33 -14.46 15.71
CA LYS A 472 -17.96 -14.33 17.03
C LYS A 472 -19.32 -13.65 16.97
N LEU A 473 -19.50 -12.67 16.08
CA LEU A 473 -20.81 -12.05 15.83
C LEU A 473 -21.79 -13.08 15.27
N ALA A 474 -21.38 -13.85 14.26
CA ALA A 474 -22.21 -14.90 13.66
C ALA A 474 -22.59 -15.96 14.70
N ASP A 475 -21.62 -16.45 15.48
CA ASP A 475 -21.84 -17.44 16.54
C ASP A 475 -22.86 -16.95 17.58
N HIS A 476 -22.79 -15.67 17.99
CA HIS A 476 -23.74 -15.07 18.93
C HIS A 476 -25.19 -15.15 18.44
N TYR A 477 -25.42 -14.93 17.15
CA TYR A 477 -26.75 -14.95 16.54
C TYR A 477 -27.12 -16.31 15.89
N GLY A 478 -26.27 -17.34 16.02
CA GLY A 478 -26.53 -18.68 15.50
C GLY A 478 -26.26 -18.88 14.00
N TYR A 479 -25.51 -17.98 13.36
CA TYR A 479 -25.08 -18.09 11.96
C TYR A 479 -23.76 -18.86 11.83
N LYS A 480 -23.57 -19.58 10.72
CA LYS A 480 -22.38 -20.43 10.47
C LYS A 480 -21.61 -20.08 9.18
N CYS A 481 -21.88 -18.91 8.60
CA CYS A 481 -21.20 -18.47 7.39
C CYS A 481 -19.74 -18.06 7.69
N PRO A 482 -18.78 -18.37 6.80
CA PRO A 482 -17.39 -17.94 6.96
C PRO A 482 -17.20 -16.48 6.52
N PRO A 483 -16.15 -15.79 7.00
CA PRO A 483 -15.69 -14.54 6.41
C PRO A 483 -15.16 -14.73 4.98
N GLU A 484 -15.21 -13.68 4.16
CA GLU A 484 -14.71 -13.63 2.79
C GLU A 484 -14.30 -12.19 2.46
N ALA A 485 -13.26 -12.01 1.63
CA ALA A 485 -12.91 -10.68 1.15
C ALA A 485 -13.95 -10.18 0.14
N CYS A 486 -14.28 -8.90 0.23
CA CYS A 486 -14.85 -8.18 -0.90
C CYS A 486 -13.74 -7.67 -1.82
N TYR A 487 -14.05 -7.26 -3.05
CA TYR A 487 -12.97 -6.86 -3.96
C TYR A 487 -12.16 -5.69 -3.39
N GLU A 488 -12.76 -4.76 -2.65
CA GLU A 488 -12.10 -3.60 -2.02
C GLU A 488 -11.38 -3.92 -0.69
N TRP A 489 -10.55 -4.97 -0.64
CA TRP A 489 -9.94 -5.48 0.58
C TRP A 489 -8.46 -5.09 0.80
N LYS A 490 -8.13 -4.67 2.03
CA LYS A 490 -6.77 -4.48 2.60
C LYS A 490 -5.75 -3.74 1.72
N CYS A 491 -5.87 -2.41 1.69
CA CYS A 491 -4.76 -1.54 1.29
C CYS A 491 -3.88 -1.13 2.47
N TYR A 492 -2.58 -0.99 2.20
CA TYR A 492 -1.56 -0.57 3.16
C TYR A 492 -0.82 0.64 2.59
N ALA A 493 -0.98 1.81 3.21
CA ALA A 493 -0.40 3.02 2.66
C ALA A 493 1.09 3.17 3.06
N ASP A 494 1.98 3.06 2.07
CA ASP A 494 3.34 3.64 1.97
C ASP A 494 3.75 4.58 3.10
N ARG A 495 3.12 5.75 3.02
CA ARG A 495 3.39 6.93 3.85
C ARG A 495 3.27 6.71 5.35
N LEU A 496 2.58 5.64 5.78
CA LEU A 496 2.37 5.32 7.19
C LEU A 496 3.40 4.30 7.73
N ARG A 497 4.47 4.00 6.97
CA ARG A 497 5.45 2.95 7.30
C ARG A 497 6.89 3.47 7.42
N PRO A 498 7.68 2.93 8.38
CA PRO A 498 9.09 3.30 8.54
C PRO A 498 10.00 2.89 7.39
N ASP A 499 9.77 1.72 6.78
CA ASP A 499 10.47 1.27 5.56
C ASP A 499 9.55 1.45 4.35
N PRO A 500 9.62 2.60 3.64
CA PRO A 500 8.78 2.86 2.48
C PRO A 500 9.09 1.92 1.30
N ARG A 501 10.24 1.25 1.27
CA ARG A 501 10.57 0.25 0.22
C ARG A 501 9.73 -1.02 0.41
N ARG A 502 9.49 -1.41 1.66
CA ARG A 502 8.75 -2.64 2.01
C ARG A 502 7.32 -2.41 2.47
N GLY A 503 6.87 -1.18 2.67
CA GLY A 503 5.58 -0.86 3.31
C GLY A 503 4.36 -1.62 2.76
N ASN A 504 4.30 -1.87 1.44
CA ASN A 504 3.21 -2.62 0.80
C ASN A 504 3.34 -4.14 0.78
N THR A 505 4.45 -4.73 1.22
CA THR A 505 4.64 -6.20 1.19
C THR A 505 3.73 -6.92 2.20
N LEU A 506 3.16 -6.19 3.17
CA LEU A 506 2.15 -6.69 4.11
C LEU A 506 0.92 -7.30 3.44
N LYS A 507 0.62 -6.91 2.20
CA LYS A 507 -0.43 -7.53 1.39
C LYS A 507 -0.20 -9.03 1.20
N VAL A 508 1.05 -9.46 1.13
CA VAL A 508 1.41 -10.88 1.03
C VAL A 508 1.08 -11.61 2.33
N ARG A 509 1.37 -11.02 3.49
CA ARG A 509 0.97 -11.55 4.79
C ARG A 509 -0.56 -11.58 4.94
N ALA A 510 -1.25 -10.54 4.47
CA ALA A 510 -2.71 -10.54 4.41
C ALA A 510 -3.26 -11.70 3.58
N ALA A 511 -2.69 -11.94 2.40
CA ALA A 511 -3.05 -13.06 1.54
C ALA A 511 -2.77 -14.43 2.19
N LEU A 512 -1.65 -14.59 2.90
CA LEU A 512 -1.36 -15.81 3.67
C LEU A 512 -2.39 -16.06 4.77
N ILE A 513 -2.78 -15.01 5.50
CA ILE A 513 -3.83 -15.11 6.51
C ILE A 513 -5.20 -15.42 5.86
N ALA A 514 -5.50 -14.81 4.71
CA ALA A 514 -6.73 -15.12 3.95
C ALA A 514 -6.79 -16.58 3.51
N HIS A 515 -5.66 -17.17 3.10
CA HIS A 515 -5.55 -18.60 2.84
C HIS A 515 -5.87 -19.45 4.08
N ALA A 516 -5.40 -19.06 5.27
CA ALA A 516 -5.73 -19.75 6.52
C ALA A 516 -7.23 -19.64 6.87
N TRP A 517 -7.91 -18.58 6.44
CA TRP A 517 -9.36 -18.41 6.54
C TRP A 517 -10.15 -19.03 5.37
N ASN A 518 -9.46 -19.64 4.40
CA ASN A 518 -10.05 -20.29 3.22
C ASN A 518 -10.89 -19.34 2.36
N PHE A 519 -10.39 -18.12 2.15
CA PHE A 519 -11.00 -17.13 1.25
C PHE A 519 -10.97 -17.63 -0.20
N ARG A 520 -12.07 -17.40 -0.93
CA ARG A 520 -12.16 -17.68 -2.38
C ARG A 520 -11.80 -16.48 -3.23
N LEU A 521 -11.82 -15.28 -2.66
CA LEU A 521 -11.24 -14.08 -3.25
C LEU A 521 -10.12 -13.58 -2.35
N ILE A 522 -8.93 -13.37 -2.91
CA ILE A 522 -7.80 -12.78 -2.19
C ILE A 522 -7.31 -11.57 -2.98
N PRO A 523 -7.82 -10.36 -2.66
CA PRO A 523 -7.29 -9.13 -3.21
C PRO A 523 -5.86 -8.88 -2.76
N ILE A 524 -4.96 -8.73 -3.73
CA ILE A 524 -3.57 -8.28 -3.54
C ILE A 524 -3.41 -6.78 -3.87
N GLY A 525 -4.55 -6.09 -4.01
CA GLY A 525 -4.75 -4.65 -3.97
C GLY A 525 -4.73 -3.94 -5.32
N GLY A 526 -4.52 -2.63 -5.29
CA GLY A 526 -4.47 -1.80 -6.49
C GLY A 526 -3.29 -2.13 -7.40
N PHE A 527 -3.55 -2.28 -8.70
CA PHE A 527 -2.55 -2.57 -9.71
C PHE A 527 -1.39 -1.55 -9.75
N CYS A 528 -1.66 -0.25 -9.66
CA CYS A 528 -0.61 0.77 -9.68
C CYS A 528 -0.95 1.96 -8.77
N GLU A 529 0.05 2.77 -8.49
CA GLU A 529 -0.14 4.04 -7.81
C GLU A 529 -0.96 5.01 -8.65
N TYR A 530 -1.70 5.87 -7.96
CA TYR A 530 -2.61 6.83 -8.56
C TYR A 530 -1.89 8.11 -8.92
N ASN A 531 -2.19 8.68 -10.08
CA ASN A 531 -1.52 9.91 -10.54
C ASN A 531 -2.12 11.18 -9.91
N ASN A 532 -3.24 11.06 -9.20
CA ASN A 532 -4.01 12.18 -8.66
C ASN A 532 -4.18 12.12 -7.14
N SER A 533 -5.05 12.97 -6.59
CA SER A 533 -5.26 13.07 -5.14
C SER A 533 -5.77 11.79 -4.46
N TYR A 534 -6.25 10.79 -5.21
CA TYR A 534 -6.66 9.51 -4.63
C TYR A 534 -5.49 8.80 -3.93
N TRP A 535 -4.25 9.07 -4.36
CA TRP A 535 -3.02 8.67 -3.66
C TRP A 535 -2.99 9.10 -2.18
N ASN A 536 -3.59 10.24 -1.83
CA ASN A 536 -3.56 10.70 -0.44
C ASN A 536 -4.45 9.88 0.49
N THR A 537 -5.34 9.04 -0.04
CA THR A 537 -6.25 8.23 0.76
C THR A 537 -5.56 6.98 1.31
N VAL A 538 -6.23 6.29 2.24
CA VAL A 538 -5.85 4.95 2.74
C VAL A 538 -5.86 3.85 1.68
N TRP A 539 -6.43 4.11 0.50
CA TRP A 539 -6.53 3.17 -0.61
C TRP A 539 -5.32 3.19 -1.54
N SER A 540 -4.33 4.06 -1.27
CA SER A 540 -3.02 4.01 -1.91
C SER A 540 -2.24 2.72 -1.60
N GLY A 541 -1.12 2.53 -2.29
CA GLY A 541 -0.29 1.35 -2.13
C GLY A 541 -0.35 0.38 -3.31
N GLY A 542 -0.20 0.93 -4.52
CA GLY A 542 -0.19 0.16 -5.76
C GLY A 542 1.04 -0.74 -5.90
N LEU A 543 0.99 -1.72 -6.80
CA LEU A 543 2.10 -2.64 -7.08
C LEU A 543 3.14 -2.08 -8.05
N PHE A 544 2.71 -1.13 -8.88
CA PHE A 544 3.58 -0.33 -9.75
C PHE A 544 3.55 1.13 -9.33
N GLU A 545 4.59 1.87 -9.66
CA GLU A 545 4.59 3.33 -9.64
C GLU A 545 3.53 3.88 -10.61
N ARG A 546 3.22 5.17 -10.48
CA ARG A 546 2.21 5.82 -11.33
C ARG A 546 2.60 5.78 -12.81
N ALA A 547 1.59 5.78 -13.67
CA ALA A 547 1.80 5.98 -15.10
C ALA A 547 2.17 7.44 -15.42
N PRO A 548 3.02 7.71 -16.45
CA PRO A 548 3.65 6.74 -17.34
C PRO A 548 5.02 6.15 -16.92
N ILE A 549 5.62 6.52 -15.78
CA ILE A 549 6.91 5.96 -15.33
C ILE A 549 6.81 4.44 -15.08
N PHE A 550 5.73 4.02 -14.39
CA PHE A 550 5.27 2.64 -14.31
C PHE A 550 6.30 1.57 -13.88
N TYR A 551 7.30 1.93 -13.07
CA TYR A 551 8.27 0.97 -12.52
C TYR A 551 7.63 0.02 -11.49
N PRO A 552 8.11 -1.23 -11.38
CA PRO A 552 7.59 -2.17 -10.42
C PRO A 552 8.05 -1.79 -9.02
N ARG A 553 7.18 -1.97 -8.04
CA ARG A 553 7.49 -1.80 -6.62
C ARG A 553 7.77 -3.18 -6.01
N PRO A 554 8.48 -3.28 -4.87
CA PRO A 554 8.78 -4.57 -4.24
C PRO A 554 7.56 -5.45 -3.97
N ALA A 555 6.41 -4.84 -3.68
CA ALA A 555 5.15 -5.55 -3.49
C ALA A 555 4.70 -6.35 -4.71
N PHE A 556 4.98 -5.88 -5.93
CA PHE A 556 4.72 -6.65 -7.16
C PHE A 556 5.50 -7.98 -7.17
N ASN A 557 6.82 -7.94 -6.94
CA ASN A 557 7.64 -9.15 -6.88
C ASN A 557 7.19 -10.08 -5.77
N ALA A 558 6.82 -9.53 -4.62
CA ALA A 558 6.38 -10.32 -3.47
C ALA A 558 5.04 -11.04 -3.76
N ALA A 559 4.10 -10.33 -4.40
CA ALA A 559 2.86 -10.90 -4.89
C ALA A 559 3.10 -11.96 -5.97
N ALA A 560 3.90 -11.66 -7.00
CA ALA A 560 4.23 -12.60 -8.07
C ALA A 560 4.90 -13.88 -7.57
N THR A 561 5.74 -13.76 -6.52
CA THR A 561 6.37 -14.89 -5.84
C THR A 561 5.36 -15.71 -5.05
N LEU A 562 4.49 -15.06 -4.26
CA LEU A 562 3.41 -15.73 -3.53
C LEU A 562 2.52 -16.56 -4.47
N THR A 563 2.05 -15.96 -5.57
CA THR A 563 1.15 -16.65 -6.51
C THR A 563 1.85 -17.78 -7.25
N GLN A 564 3.15 -17.67 -7.53
CA GLN A 564 3.96 -18.72 -8.13
C GLN A 564 4.19 -19.89 -7.16
N VAL A 565 4.54 -19.58 -5.91
CA VAL A 565 4.89 -20.57 -4.89
C VAL A 565 3.66 -21.24 -4.30
N LEU A 566 2.49 -20.59 -4.26
CA LEU A 566 1.25 -21.20 -3.77
C LEU A 566 0.30 -21.65 -4.88
N ASP A 567 0.73 -21.63 -6.14
CA ASP A 567 -0.06 -22.13 -7.25
C ASP A 567 -0.56 -23.56 -6.98
N CYS A 568 -1.86 -23.78 -7.16
CA CYS A 568 -2.58 -25.02 -6.83
C CYS A 568 -2.41 -25.54 -5.37
N GLY A 569 -1.81 -24.74 -4.48
CA GLY A 569 -1.58 -25.09 -3.08
C GLY A 569 -2.83 -24.86 -2.24
N ARG A 570 -3.17 -25.83 -1.39
CA ARG A 570 -4.26 -25.71 -0.42
C ARG A 570 -3.70 -25.61 0.99
N CYS A 571 -4.03 -24.54 1.71
CA CYS A 571 -3.70 -24.39 3.13
C CYS A 571 -4.34 -25.53 3.93
N THR A 572 -3.53 -26.26 4.71
CA THR A 572 -3.99 -27.40 5.52
C THR A 572 -4.03 -27.07 7.00
N ARG A 573 -3.03 -26.36 7.52
CA ARG A 573 -2.93 -26.03 8.95
C ARG A 573 -1.93 -24.90 9.23
N LEU A 574 -2.06 -24.32 10.42
CA LEU A 574 -1.01 -23.58 11.10
C LEU A 574 -0.12 -24.57 11.86
N VAL A 575 1.16 -24.64 11.52
CA VAL A 575 2.15 -25.50 12.15
C VAL A 575 2.66 -24.82 13.43
N PRO A 576 2.70 -25.51 14.58
CA PRO A 576 3.29 -24.97 15.80
C PRO A 576 4.77 -24.63 15.61
N THR A 577 5.16 -23.46 16.09
CA THR A 577 6.55 -22.96 16.04
C THR A 577 7.19 -22.85 17.43
N GLY A 578 6.42 -23.12 18.49
CA GLY A 578 6.81 -22.78 19.87
C GLY A 578 6.67 -21.29 20.21
N SER A 579 6.33 -20.42 19.25
CA SER A 579 6.14 -18.99 19.46
C SER A 579 4.75 -18.54 19.03
N LYS A 580 4.10 -17.69 19.85
CA LYS A 580 2.82 -17.04 19.50
C LYS A 580 2.97 -15.94 18.44
N THR A 581 4.20 -15.60 18.06
CA THR A 581 4.53 -14.50 17.15
C THR A 581 5.41 -14.93 15.97
N VAL A 582 5.58 -16.24 15.77
CA VAL A 582 6.17 -16.80 14.54
C VAL A 582 5.15 -17.73 13.93
N TYR A 583 4.74 -17.41 12.71
CA TYR A 583 3.70 -18.13 11.99
C TYR A 583 4.34 -19.07 10.98
N ALA A 584 3.76 -20.26 10.82
CA ALA A 584 4.13 -21.23 9.80
C ALA A 584 2.86 -21.87 9.24
N LEU A 585 2.48 -21.53 8.01
CA LEU A 585 1.33 -22.14 7.33
C LEU A 585 1.81 -23.27 6.43
N GLU A 586 1.19 -24.43 6.54
CA GLU A 586 1.42 -25.56 5.63
C GLU A 586 0.39 -25.55 4.50
N PHE A 587 0.88 -25.77 3.30
CA PHE A 587 0.10 -25.96 2.09
C PHE A 587 0.49 -27.28 1.44
N LEU A 588 -0.49 -27.99 0.89
CA LEU A 588 -0.24 -29.15 0.05
C LEU A 588 -0.51 -28.79 -1.41
N ARG A 589 0.44 -29.14 -2.28
CA ARG A 589 0.26 -29.09 -3.73
C ARG A 589 0.22 -30.51 -4.26
N GLY A 590 -0.98 -30.97 -4.62
CA GLY A 590 -1.22 -32.39 -4.87
C GLY A 590 -1.00 -33.24 -3.61
N ASN A 591 -0.55 -34.49 -3.80
CA ASN A 591 -0.32 -35.42 -2.70
C ASN A 591 1.15 -35.52 -2.24
N ASP A 592 2.08 -35.00 -3.05
CA ASP A 592 3.52 -35.31 -2.91
C ASP A 592 4.38 -34.11 -2.50
N GLU A 593 3.84 -32.89 -2.57
CA GLU A 593 4.59 -31.67 -2.27
C GLU A 593 3.93 -30.85 -1.16
N ALA A 594 4.75 -30.40 -0.21
CA ALA A 594 4.37 -29.47 0.83
C ALA A 594 5.13 -28.15 0.70
N ILE A 595 4.43 -27.06 0.97
CA ILE A 595 4.98 -25.70 1.02
C ILE A 595 4.70 -25.13 2.40
N TYR A 596 5.72 -24.57 3.04
CA TYR A 596 5.60 -23.88 4.33
C TYR A 596 5.88 -22.40 4.14
N ALA A 597 4.92 -21.54 4.47
CA ALA A 597 5.11 -20.09 4.50
C ALA A 597 5.41 -19.65 5.95
N LEU A 598 6.56 -19.02 6.18
CA LEU A 598 6.99 -18.59 7.51
C LEU A 598 7.24 -17.08 7.57
N TRP A 599 6.79 -16.44 8.66
CA TRP A 599 7.08 -15.04 8.95
C TRP A 599 6.89 -14.72 10.45
N THR A 600 7.38 -13.56 10.87
CA THR A 600 7.09 -12.94 12.16
C THR A 600 6.55 -11.52 11.92
N PRO A 601 5.56 -11.01 12.67
CA PRO A 601 4.98 -9.69 12.36
C PRO A 601 5.95 -8.52 12.52
N ARG A 602 6.97 -8.70 13.36
CA ARG A 602 7.95 -7.70 13.77
C ARG A 602 9.29 -8.37 14.08
N GLY A 603 10.39 -7.76 13.63
CA GLY A 603 11.75 -8.22 13.86
C GLY A 603 12.10 -9.52 13.13
N GLU A 604 13.19 -10.14 13.54
CA GLU A 604 13.78 -11.34 12.95
C GLU A 604 14.12 -12.34 14.05
N THR A 605 14.02 -13.64 13.78
CA THR A 605 14.46 -14.70 14.69
C THR A 605 14.94 -15.94 13.95
N MET A 606 15.76 -16.75 14.61
CA MET A 606 16.14 -18.05 14.08
C MET A 606 15.02 -19.06 14.32
N VAL A 607 14.77 -19.90 13.32
CA VAL A 607 13.82 -21.01 13.38
C VAL A 607 14.53 -22.28 12.94
N THR A 608 14.49 -23.29 13.81
CA THR A 608 14.99 -24.63 13.52
C THR A 608 13.89 -25.47 12.86
N ILE A 609 14.23 -26.14 11.77
CA ILE A 609 13.33 -27.01 11.00
C ILE A 609 13.49 -28.46 11.48
N ASP A 610 12.41 -29.06 11.98
CA ASP A 610 12.38 -30.50 12.28
C ASP A 610 12.06 -31.30 11.00
N ALA A 611 13.12 -31.79 10.35
CA ALA A 611 13.05 -32.62 9.16
C ALA A 611 14.13 -33.72 9.20
N PRO A 612 13.91 -34.89 8.56
CA PRO A 612 14.91 -35.95 8.56
C PRO A 612 16.21 -35.51 7.88
N ALA A 613 17.32 -36.16 8.28
CA ALA A 613 18.62 -35.98 7.65
C ALA A 613 18.51 -36.25 6.13
N GLY A 614 19.03 -35.34 5.31
CA GLY A 614 18.97 -35.44 3.85
C GLY A 614 17.66 -34.98 3.20
N ALA A 615 16.66 -34.54 3.96
CA ALA A 615 15.46 -33.93 3.36
C ALA A 615 15.86 -32.73 2.48
N LYS A 616 15.44 -32.77 1.21
CA LYS A 616 15.65 -31.71 0.23
C LYS A 616 14.60 -30.62 0.48
N ILE A 617 15.05 -29.44 0.85
CA ILE A 617 14.19 -28.29 1.12
C ILE A 617 14.69 -27.13 0.28
N ARG A 618 13.83 -26.62 -0.60
CA ARG A 618 14.10 -25.40 -1.36
C ARG A 618 13.54 -24.21 -0.59
N LEU A 619 14.37 -23.20 -0.34
CA LEU A 619 13.95 -21.91 0.17
C LEU A 619 13.68 -20.95 -1.00
N THR A 620 12.54 -20.27 -0.95
CA THR A 620 12.23 -19.11 -1.79
C THR A 620 11.97 -17.92 -0.87
N THR A 621 12.73 -16.84 -1.04
CA THR A 621 12.52 -15.58 -0.30
C THR A 621 11.25 -14.87 -0.78
N ALA A 622 10.76 -13.88 -0.02
CA ALA A 622 9.57 -13.10 -0.40
C ALA A 622 9.62 -12.58 -1.84
N PHE A 623 10.79 -12.18 -2.33
CA PHE A 623 10.96 -11.49 -3.61
C PHE A 623 11.42 -12.39 -4.76
N GLY A 624 11.56 -13.70 -4.51
CA GLY A 624 11.76 -14.70 -5.55
C GLY A 624 13.14 -15.35 -5.60
N ALA A 625 14.13 -14.89 -4.82
CA ALA A 625 15.44 -15.54 -4.78
C ALA A 625 15.31 -16.96 -4.23
N GLN A 626 15.95 -17.93 -4.87
CA GLN A 626 15.84 -19.37 -4.58
C GLN A 626 17.17 -19.98 -4.19
N SER A 627 17.16 -20.89 -3.23
CA SER A 627 18.32 -21.69 -2.85
C SER A 627 17.88 -23.04 -2.26
N ASP A 628 18.74 -24.05 -2.33
CA ASP A 628 18.53 -25.30 -1.60
C ASP A 628 19.16 -25.17 -0.21
N LEU A 629 18.39 -25.49 0.84
CA LEU A 629 18.87 -25.38 2.21
C LEU A 629 19.88 -26.47 2.55
N THR A 630 21.04 -26.03 3.04
CA THR A 630 22.09 -26.90 3.58
C THR A 630 22.03 -27.02 5.10
N ALA A 631 21.53 -26.00 5.78
CA ALA A 631 21.30 -25.96 7.22
C ALA A 631 19.82 -26.16 7.58
N ARG A 632 19.56 -26.52 8.84
CA ARG A 632 18.20 -26.63 9.40
C ARG A 632 17.77 -25.40 10.20
N ASP A 633 18.67 -24.46 10.45
CA ASP A 633 18.36 -23.19 11.07
C ASP A 633 18.26 -22.11 10.00
N ILE A 634 17.15 -21.38 10.00
CA ILE A 634 16.86 -20.29 9.07
C ILE A 634 16.46 -19.03 9.82
N GLU A 635 16.80 -17.86 9.28
CA GLU A 635 16.31 -16.59 9.81
C GLU A 635 14.92 -16.30 9.22
N VAL A 636 13.93 -16.07 10.09
CA VAL A 636 12.56 -15.71 9.72
C VAL A 636 12.30 -14.28 10.18
N GLY A 637 11.92 -13.43 9.23
CA GLY A 637 11.67 -11.99 9.43
C GLY A 637 10.25 -11.56 9.11
N GLU A 638 10.09 -10.26 8.89
CA GLU A 638 8.81 -9.61 8.56
C GLU A 638 8.31 -9.91 7.14
N ASP A 639 9.25 -10.09 6.21
CA ASP A 639 9.01 -10.56 4.86
C ASP A 639 8.82 -12.10 4.88
N PRO A 640 7.72 -12.65 4.34
CA PRO A 640 7.52 -14.09 4.32
C PRO A 640 8.58 -14.83 3.50
N LEU A 641 8.98 -16.01 3.97
CA LEU A 641 9.74 -16.97 3.17
C LEU A 641 8.94 -18.24 2.98
N TYR A 642 9.34 -19.02 1.96
CA TYR A 642 8.66 -20.24 1.59
C TYR A 642 9.64 -21.41 1.53
N LEU A 643 9.27 -22.53 2.13
CA LEU A 643 10.02 -23.78 2.07
C LEU A 643 9.23 -24.80 1.27
N THR A 644 9.78 -25.30 0.17
CA THR A 644 9.16 -26.35 -0.65
C THR A 644 9.90 -27.66 -0.48
N THR A 645 9.17 -28.74 -0.20
CA THR A 645 9.73 -30.07 0.06
C THR A 645 8.71 -31.18 -0.21
N GLY A 646 9.11 -32.44 -0.07
CA GLY A 646 8.18 -33.58 -0.16
C GLY A 646 7.16 -33.55 0.98
N ALA A 647 5.91 -33.91 0.68
CA ALA A 647 4.84 -33.94 1.66
C ALA A 647 5.21 -34.79 2.89
N GLY A 648 4.96 -34.25 4.09
CA GLY A 648 5.28 -34.91 5.36
C GLY A 648 6.76 -34.90 5.76
N ALA A 649 7.67 -34.31 4.97
CA ALA A 649 9.08 -34.26 5.31
C ALA A 649 9.38 -33.36 6.52
N VAL A 650 8.64 -32.26 6.71
CA VAL A 650 8.80 -31.36 7.86
C VAL A 650 7.75 -31.70 8.91
N ARG A 651 8.19 -32.02 10.12
CA ARG A 651 7.32 -32.36 11.25
C ARG A 651 6.89 -31.14 12.05
N GLY A 652 7.74 -30.12 12.11
CA GLY A 652 7.47 -28.89 12.84
C GLY A 652 8.61 -27.88 12.78
N PHE A 653 8.44 -26.79 13.51
CA PHE A 653 9.39 -25.70 13.62
C PHE A 653 9.62 -25.35 15.09
N THR A 654 10.80 -24.82 15.41
CA THR A 654 11.11 -24.27 16.73
C THR A 654 11.74 -22.90 16.57
N ALA A 655 11.00 -21.85 16.92
CA ALA A 655 11.47 -20.49 16.90
C ALA A 655 12.28 -20.17 18.16
N ALA A 656 13.40 -19.49 17.98
CA ALA A 656 14.14 -18.91 19.08
C ALA A 656 13.36 -17.72 19.69
N MET A 657 13.52 -17.48 21.00
CA MET A 657 12.93 -16.31 21.65
C MET A 657 13.79 -15.05 21.55
N GLN A 658 15.01 -15.16 21.00
CA GLN A 658 15.87 -14.03 20.67
C GLN A 658 15.38 -13.34 19.41
N ARG A 659 15.33 -12.01 19.45
CA ARG A 659 14.86 -11.17 18.34
C ARG A 659 15.90 -10.14 17.95
N LYS A 660 16.00 -9.86 16.64
CA LYS A 660 16.67 -8.67 16.10
C LYS A 660 15.61 -7.75 15.50
N PHE A 661 15.82 -6.44 15.57
CA PHE A 661 14.90 -5.44 15.04
C PHE A 661 15.62 -4.54 14.03
N ARG A 662 16.08 -5.16 12.93
CA ARG A 662 16.90 -4.47 11.92
C ARG A 662 16.24 -3.21 11.36
N HIS A 663 14.92 -3.23 11.16
CA HIS A 663 14.15 -2.11 10.63
C HIS A 663 13.85 -1.00 11.64
N GLU A 664 14.20 -1.19 12.91
CA GLU A 664 14.00 -0.21 13.99
C GLU A 664 15.31 0.46 14.42
N SER A 665 16.42 0.11 13.78
CA SER A 665 17.71 0.76 14.04
C SER A 665 17.69 2.18 13.48
N TYR A 666 17.81 3.18 14.35
CA TYR A 666 17.91 4.60 13.99
C TYR A 666 19.26 5.19 14.43
N PRO A 667 19.74 6.31 13.84
CA PRO A 667 20.98 6.96 14.29
C PRO A 667 20.93 7.28 15.79
N GLY A 668 21.84 6.71 16.59
CA GLY A 668 21.86 6.84 18.04
C GLY A 668 21.19 5.69 18.81
N SER A 669 20.59 4.70 18.13
CA SER A 669 20.07 3.49 18.77
C SER A 669 21.15 2.65 19.45
N ASP A 670 22.42 2.78 19.03
CA ASP A 670 23.61 2.24 19.69
C ASP A 670 23.85 2.82 21.09
N LYS A 671 23.28 3.99 21.38
CA LYS A 671 23.32 4.66 22.69
C LYS A 671 22.13 4.31 23.57
N ALA A 672 21.17 3.52 23.06
CA ALA A 672 20.03 3.10 23.85
C ALA A 672 20.53 2.26 25.05
N ALA A 673 20.10 2.64 26.24
CA ALA A 673 20.34 1.88 27.47
C ALA A 673 19.01 1.34 27.98
N VAL A 674 19.06 0.20 28.68
CA VAL A 674 17.90 -0.37 29.35
C VAL A 674 17.42 0.60 30.43
N ALA A 675 16.26 1.21 30.24
CA ALA A 675 15.68 2.15 31.21
C ALA A 675 15.19 1.43 32.48
N ALA A 676 14.63 0.22 32.31
CA ALA A 676 14.24 -0.68 33.39
C ALA A 676 14.31 -2.13 32.88
N PRO A 677 15.05 -3.04 33.55
CA PRO A 677 15.16 -4.44 33.15
C PRO A 677 13.85 -5.24 33.34
N MET A 678 12.89 -4.71 34.12
CA MET A 678 11.63 -5.39 34.45
C MET A 678 11.84 -6.75 35.12
N ASP A 679 12.71 -6.79 36.13
CA ASP A 679 13.09 -7.99 36.88
C ASP A 679 12.80 -7.93 38.39
N ARG A 680 12.27 -6.79 38.89
CA ARG A 680 11.90 -6.60 40.30
C ARG A 680 10.50 -6.02 40.43
N ALA A 681 9.60 -6.72 41.12
CA ALA A 681 8.20 -6.34 41.23
C ALA A 681 8.03 -5.07 42.08
N ALA A 682 8.95 -4.85 43.03
CA ALA A 682 8.97 -3.65 43.88
C ALA A 682 9.16 -2.34 43.10
N ASP A 683 9.70 -2.39 41.88
CA ASP A 683 9.87 -1.22 41.01
C ASP A 683 8.60 -0.86 40.23
N TRP A 684 7.55 -1.69 40.33
CA TRP A 684 6.32 -1.57 39.56
C TRP A 684 5.09 -1.56 40.46
N THR A 685 4.02 -0.95 39.98
CA THR A 685 2.73 -0.96 40.69
C THR A 685 1.62 -1.14 39.68
N LEU A 686 0.72 -2.10 39.96
CA LEU A 686 -0.50 -2.27 39.18
C LEU A 686 -1.47 -1.15 39.54
N VAL A 687 -1.81 -0.32 38.58
CA VAL A 687 -2.80 0.75 38.75
C VAL A 687 -4.18 0.19 38.43
N PRO A 688 -5.11 0.13 39.40
CA PRO A 688 -6.46 -0.35 39.14
C PRO A 688 -7.32 0.72 38.45
N GLY A 689 -8.38 0.27 37.77
CA GLY A 689 -9.39 1.15 37.16
C GLY A 689 -9.11 1.51 35.70
N GLU A 690 -9.93 2.41 35.16
CA GLU A 690 -9.79 2.89 33.78
C GLU A 690 -8.73 3.99 33.68
N ASP A 691 -7.75 3.79 32.80
CA ASP A 691 -6.88 4.88 32.36
C ASP A 691 -7.65 5.75 31.37
N GLN A 692 -7.89 7.02 31.74
CA GLN A 692 -8.62 7.99 30.93
C GLN A 692 -7.94 8.27 29.57
N ARG A 693 -6.65 7.96 29.41
CA ARG A 693 -5.95 8.06 28.12
C ARG A 693 -6.31 6.89 27.19
N MET A 694 -6.80 5.79 27.76
CA MET A 694 -7.10 4.53 27.10
C MET A 694 -8.59 4.16 27.21
N CYS A 695 -9.44 5.05 27.72
CA CYS A 695 -10.86 4.79 27.89
C CYS A 695 -11.56 4.51 26.56
N ASN A 696 -12.72 3.85 26.62
CA ASN A 696 -13.51 3.56 25.43
C ASN A 696 -14.01 4.85 24.80
N ILE A 697 -13.67 5.04 23.53
CA ILE A 697 -14.31 6.07 22.71
C ILE A 697 -15.64 5.47 22.24
N PRO A 698 -16.80 6.13 22.49
CA PRO A 698 -18.09 5.62 22.03
C PRO A 698 -18.08 5.33 20.53
N GLY A 699 -18.40 4.08 20.16
CA GLY A 699 -18.48 3.64 18.76
C GLY A 699 -17.16 3.26 18.09
N ASP A 700 -16.04 3.21 18.81
CA ASP A 700 -14.72 2.87 18.25
C ASP A 700 -14.20 1.50 18.71
N LEU A 701 -13.28 0.91 17.92
CA LEU A 701 -12.52 -0.30 18.29
C LEU A 701 -11.02 0.04 18.38
N PRO A 702 -10.26 -0.59 19.29
CA PRO A 702 -10.67 -1.68 20.18
C PRO A 702 -11.46 -1.17 21.41
N TYR A 703 -12.47 -1.95 21.82
CA TYR A 703 -13.11 -1.78 23.12
C TYR A 703 -12.16 -2.33 24.20
N ARG A 704 -11.85 -1.53 25.21
CA ARG A 704 -10.92 -1.82 26.29
C ARG A 704 -11.69 -1.89 27.61
N ARG A 705 -11.38 -2.88 28.44
CA ARG A 705 -11.88 -2.96 29.82
C ARG A 705 -10.70 -3.15 30.77
N PRO A 706 -10.72 -2.55 31.97
CA PRO A 706 -9.70 -2.83 32.97
C PRO A 706 -9.68 -4.32 33.32
N GLY A 707 -8.56 -4.98 33.05
CA GLY A 707 -8.31 -6.34 33.50
C GLY A 707 -7.82 -6.37 34.94
N SER A 708 -8.02 -7.49 35.62
CA SER A 708 -7.34 -7.79 36.89
C SER A 708 -6.06 -8.54 36.58
N PHE A 709 -4.91 -8.03 37.02
CA PHE A 709 -3.62 -8.67 36.76
C PHE A 709 -2.94 -9.07 38.07
N THR A 710 -2.13 -10.11 38.00
CA THR A 710 -1.13 -10.44 39.00
C THR A 710 0.25 -10.14 38.44
N LEU A 711 1.17 -9.68 39.31
CA LEU A 711 2.55 -9.37 38.96
C LEU A 711 3.47 -10.13 39.91
N THR A 712 4.34 -10.96 39.36
CA THR A 712 5.26 -11.80 40.13
C THR A 712 6.66 -11.80 39.54
N GLU A 713 7.68 -11.88 40.38
CA GLU A 713 9.06 -12.14 39.94
C GLU A 713 9.22 -13.62 39.62
N VAL A 714 9.80 -13.93 38.46
CA VAL A 714 10.02 -15.29 38.00
C VAL A 714 11.43 -15.44 37.42
N GLN A 715 11.91 -16.68 37.43
CA GLN A 715 13.13 -17.07 36.72
C GLN A 715 12.73 -17.82 35.45
N ASP A 716 12.61 -17.09 34.35
CA ASP A 716 12.32 -17.68 33.06
C ASP A 716 13.56 -18.40 32.51
N ALA A 717 13.37 -19.60 31.96
CA ALA A 717 14.46 -20.44 31.47
C ALA A 717 15.25 -19.78 30.33
N GLU A 718 14.64 -18.84 29.59
CA GLU A 718 15.22 -18.20 28.42
C GLU A 718 15.54 -16.71 28.63
N LYS A 719 14.73 -15.98 29.41
CA LYS A 719 14.91 -14.54 29.72
C LYS A 719 15.72 -14.28 30.99
N GLY A 720 15.88 -15.27 31.86
CA GLY A 720 16.50 -15.07 33.17
C GLY A 720 15.52 -14.50 34.18
N ALA A 721 16.00 -13.65 35.09
CA ALA A 721 15.15 -12.96 36.05
C ALA A 721 14.26 -11.94 35.33
N CYS A 722 12.94 -12.04 35.52
CA CYS A 722 11.97 -11.13 34.90
C CYS A 722 10.67 -11.06 35.71
N LEU A 723 9.77 -10.18 35.27
CA LEU A 723 8.41 -10.09 35.79
C LEU A 723 7.41 -10.83 34.89
N GLU A 724 6.57 -11.65 35.51
CA GLU A 724 5.39 -12.24 34.91
C GLU A 724 4.17 -11.39 35.25
N LEU A 725 3.46 -10.93 34.20
CA LEU A 725 2.18 -10.25 34.31
C LEU A 725 1.08 -11.19 33.78
N ALA A 726 0.25 -11.72 34.66
CA ALA A 726 -0.82 -12.65 34.29
C ALA A 726 -2.20 -12.01 34.46
N LEU A 727 -3.01 -12.03 33.39
CA LEU A 727 -4.42 -11.65 33.43
C LEU A 727 -5.19 -12.70 34.23
N VAL A 728 -5.92 -12.26 35.24
CA VAL A 728 -6.83 -13.08 36.05
C VAL A 728 -8.18 -13.11 35.33
N PRO A 729 -8.63 -14.29 34.84
CA PRO A 729 -9.90 -14.39 34.13
C PRO A 729 -11.07 -13.95 34.98
N GLN A 730 -11.93 -13.10 34.43
CA GLN A 730 -13.15 -12.64 35.09
C GLN A 730 -14.37 -13.34 34.48
N THR A 731 -14.96 -14.30 35.19
CA THR A 731 -16.02 -15.18 34.65
C THR A 731 -17.31 -14.45 34.25
N ASN A 732 -17.49 -13.20 34.66
CA ASN A 732 -18.62 -12.34 34.31
C ASN A 732 -18.40 -11.55 33.00
N MET A 733 -17.28 -11.73 32.32
CA MET A 733 -16.97 -11.08 31.04
C MET A 733 -17.31 -11.99 29.85
N ALA A 734 -17.71 -11.38 28.73
CA ALA A 734 -17.85 -12.08 27.47
C ALA A 734 -16.51 -12.67 27.02
N GLU A 735 -16.53 -13.81 26.34
CA GLU A 735 -15.33 -14.55 25.91
C GLU A 735 -14.30 -13.65 25.20
N LEU A 736 -14.76 -12.70 24.38
CA LEU A 736 -13.92 -11.79 23.60
C LEU A 736 -13.08 -10.82 24.46
N VAL A 737 -13.48 -10.59 25.71
CA VAL A 737 -12.83 -9.65 26.65
C VAL A 737 -12.46 -10.34 27.98
N ARG A 738 -12.60 -11.66 28.08
CA ARG A 738 -12.38 -12.43 29.30
C ARG A 738 -10.94 -12.90 29.47
N ASP A 739 -10.32 -13.34 28.39
CA ASP A 739 -9.08 -14.13 28.37
C ASP A 739 -7.90 -13.40 27.70
#